data_AF-A0A522YMV9-F1
#
_entry.id   AF-A0A522YMV9-F1
#
_cell.length_a   1.000
_cell.length_b   1.000
_cell.length_c   1.000
_cell.angle_alpha   90.00
_cell.angle_beta   90.00
_cell.angle_gamma   90.00
#
_symmetry.space_group_name_H-M   'P 1'
#
loop_
_entity.id
_entity.type
_entity.pdbx_description
1 polymer ?
#
loop_
_entity_poly.entity_id
_entity_poly.type
_entity_poly.pdbx_seq_one_letter_code
_entity_poly.pdbx_strand_id
1 'polypeptide(L)'
;MRAPKDVADLLDKWDLYIGPVVVSGLGAGVPGRADKVFREDAMDVLLAGQNLIDRLPEEELHKQVDKNLERVVKSETGNHGFERLESIEQVIRLAGQAGTFDFAGEFGVRGSISSLMDRSAQLALAAGLLALKDAKIPLVRHYKRSTTGKMIPTSWALPASLQNETGVIMATAWPGLESLIEDVSRYFTHKYAGKPQKLVWEMYDRMLGAVKDPADRKALTDWYVETRASLPEAGGEGDVYKFSRSFLFRVLALGHAQTAQFIRAKGPCTQVNAACASTTQAVGIAEDWIRTGRCKRVLVVSADDITNPNMMSWLGTGFLASGAATTKDVVSEAALPFDRRRNGMIIGMGASALVIEDGRKAQERGVTPLAELLASQFENSAYHVTRLSTRHVAETMDRLVAKAEKRYGLRRSDIAAKMLFMSHETYTPAQGGSSAAEVEALKSTFGADTPKVVVTNTKGFTGHSMGASLEDVIAIRAMNAGKLPPIANYKEPDPNLAGITLSKGGAYDCEFALRLGAGFGSQIAMTLMRRTWKEGAALRVDAPRHQAWLAAVSGHANPELEVVHNTLRLKDAGAPTRATEGDEEAGTPHPIPLPQAGEGAKAPSLPLPRSGEGGVRAHLDEAAVTKEIVALVTQKTGYPAEMLELDQLAACFSSGVRPSS
;
A
#
# COMPACT_ATOMS: atom_id res chain seq x y z
N MET A 1 18.25 -27.79 13.57
CA MET A 1 19.64 -28.16 13.90
C MET A 1 20.21 -27.09 14.81
N ARG A 2 20.86 -27.44 15.93
CA ARG A 2 21.64 -26.46 16.71
C ARG A 2 22.92 -26.17 15.94
N ALA A 3 23.25 -24.89 15.74
CA ALA A 3 24.50 -24.51 15.10
C ALA A 3 25.69 -24.99 15.97
N PRO A 4 26.83 -25.36 15.37
CA PRO A 4 28.10 -25.51 16.09
C PRO A 4 28.35 -24.31 17.03
N LYS A 5 28.97 -24.54 18.18
CA LYS A 5 29.08 -23.51 19.25
C LYS A 5 29.73 -22.21 18.75
N ASP A 6 30.78 -22.34 17.94
CA ASP A 6 31.48 -21.26 17.24
C ASP A 6 30.56 -20.45 16.30
N VAL A 7 29.62 -21.11 15.61
CA VAL A 7 28.63 -20.45 14.76
C VAL A 7 27.54 -19.77 15.60
N ALA A 8 27.09 -20.39 16.68
CA ALA A 8 26.13 -19.78 17.59
C ALA A 8 26.69 -18.51 18.24
N ASP A 9 27.94 -18.56 18.71
CA ASP A 9 28.65 -17.42 19.27
C ASP A 9 28.83 -16.30 18.22
N LEU A 10 29.07 -16.65 16.95
CA LEU A 10 29.14 -15.68 15.86
C LEU A 10 27.79 -15.01 15.58
N LEU A 11 26.71 -15.78 15.54
CA LEU A 11 25.36 -15.24 15.31
C LEU A 11 24.95 -14.29 16.43
N ASP A 12 25.21 -14.67 17.69
CA ASP A 12 24.95 -13.83 18.86
C ASP A 12 25.78 -12.53 18.81
N LYS A 13 27.06 -12.63 18.48
CA LYS A 13 27.97 -11.47 18.34
C LYS A 13 27.47 -10.41 17.34
N TRP A 14 26.72 -10.82 16.32
CA TRP A 14 26.20 -9.93 15.27
C TRP A 14 24.67 -9.76 15.34
N ASP A 15 24.03 -10.20 16.42
CA ASP A 15 22.57 -10.18 16.61
C ASP A 15 21.77 -10.85 15.47
N LEU A 16 22.38 -11.80 14.76
CA LEU A 16 21.75 -12.44 13.61
C LEU A 16 20.75 -13.51 14.02
N TYR A 17 19.56 -13.44 13.45
CA TYR A 17 18.50 -14.42 13.65
C TYR A 17 18.29 -15.31 12.42
N ILE A 18 18.58 -16.60 12.58
CA ILE A 18 18.43 -17.62 11.53
C ILE A 18 17.23 -18.55 11.75
N GLY A 19 16.42 -18.30 12.78
CA GLY A 19 15.23 -19.09 13.06
C GLY A 19 14.04 -18.74 12.14
N PRO A 20 12.87 -19.33 12.42
CA PRO A 20 11.64 -19.06 11.69
C PRO A 20 11.18 -17.61 11.86
N VAL A 21 10.97 -16.90 10.76
CA VAL A 21 10.24 -15.62 10.75
C VAL A 21 8.78 -15.94 10.46
N VAL A 22 7.88 -15.50 11.32
CA VAL A 22 6.48 -15.96 11.30
C VAL A 22 5.49 -14.80 11.25
N VAL A 23 4.34 -15.04 10.64
CA VAL A 23 3.18 -14.16 10.71
C VAL A 23 2.26 -14.68 11.81
N SER A 24 2.07 -13.90 12.87
CA SER A 24 1.28 -14.31 14.02
C SER A 24 -0.12 -13.70 14.05
N GLY A 25 -0.35 -12.61 13.32
CA GLY A 25 -1.66 -11.96 13.25
C GLY A 25 -1.90 -11.19 11.95
N LEU A 26 -3.16 -11.15 11.53
CA LEU A 26 -3.65 -10.45 10.34
C LEU A 26 -4.71 -9.42 10.70
N GLY A 27 -4.73 -8.32 9.96
CA GLY A 27 -5.81 -7.33 9.98
C GLY A 27 -6.17 -6.92 8.56
N ALA A 28 -7.45 -6.69 8.30
CA ALA A 28 -7.93 -6.28 6.99
C ALA A 28 -9.13 -5.33 7.10
N GLY A 29 -9.16 -4.33 6.23
CA GLY A 29 -10.31 -3.51 5.91
C GLY A 29 -10.55 -3.57 4.41
N VAL A 30 -11.78 -3.90 4.00
CA VAL A 30 -12.12 -4.19 2.60
C VAL A 30 -13.14 -3.17 2.07
N PRO A 31 -13.23 -2.97 0.75
CA PRO A 31 -14.25 -2.12 0.16
C PRO A 31 -15.67 -2.72 0.33
N GLY A 32 -16.68 -1.95 -0.05
CA GLY A 32 -18.09 -2.34 -0.07
C GLY A 32 -18.96 -1.31 0.65
N ARG A 33 -19.74 -0.53 -0.12
CA ARG A 33 -20.54 0.59 0.42
C ARG A 33 -21.64 0.18 1.38
N ALA A 34 -22.09 -1.06 1.28
CA ALA A 34 -23.21 -1.59 2.06
C ALA A 34 -22.85 -1.88 3.53
N ASP A 35 -21.57 -1.90 3.90
CA ASP A 35 -21.11 -2.35 5.22
C ASP A 35 -20.01 -1.45 5.78
N LYS A 36 -19.36 -1.87 6.87
CA LYS A 36 -18.16 -1.25 7.44
C LYS A 36 -16.92 -1.68 6.69
N VAL A 37 -15.96 -0.76 6.58
CA VAL A 37 -14.62 -1.09 6.06
C VAL A 37 -13.97 -2.20 6.89
N PHE A 38 -14.08 -2.11 8.22
CA PHE A 38 -13.56 -3.10 9.18
C PHE A 38 -14.64 -4.05 9.72
N ARG A 39 -15.36 -4.70 8.80
CA ARG A 39 -16.28 -5.81 9.11
C ARG A 39 -15.53 -7.05 9.66
N GLU A 40 -16.16 -7.82 10.54
CA GLU A 40 -15.50 -8.96 11.22
C GLU A 40 -15.12 -10.09 10.25
N ASP A 41 -15.91 -10.29 9.21
CA ASP A 41 -15.76 -11.31 8.15
C ASP A 41 -15.00 -10.77 6.91
N ALA A 42 -14.28 -9.65 7.03
CA ALA A 42 -13.68 -8.92 5.90
C ALA A 42 -12.85 -9.81 4.96
N MET A 43 -12.06 -10.74 5.51
CA MET A 43 -11.27 -11.66 4.69
C MET A 43 -12.11 -12.82 4.14
N ASP A 44 -13.12 -13.26 4.88
CA ASP A 44 -13.91 -14.46 4.55
C ASP A 44 -14.92 -14.18 3.43
N VAL A 45 -15.45 -12.96 3.33
CA VAL A 45 -16.26 -12.53 2.19
C VAL A 45 -15.47 -12.56 0.89
N LEU A 46 -14.16 -12.22 0.96
CA LEU A 46 -13.27 -12.33 -0.20
C LEU A 46 -13.00 -13.78 -0.57
N LEU A 47 -12.80 -14.68 0.40
CA LEU A 47 -12.67 -16.11 0.12
C LEU A 47 -13.95 -16.73 -0.43
N ALA A 48 -15.11 -16.15 -0.12
CA ALA A 48 -16.39 -16.55 -0.69
C ALA A 48 -16.62 -16.02 -2.12
N GLY A 49 -15.75 -15.13 -2.62
CA GLY A 49 -15.92 -14.49 -3.93
C GLY A 49 -17.09 -13.50 -3.96
N GLN A 50 -17.39 -12.85 -2.84
CA GLN A 50 -18.42 -11.82 -2.79
C GLN A 50 -17.95 -10.55 -3.49
N ASN A 51 -18.74 -10.03 -4.44
CA ASN A 51 -18.45 -8.75 -5.09
C ASN A 51 -18.61 -7.58 -4.12
N LEU A 52 -17.58 -6.73 -4.03
CA LEU A 52 -17.51 -5.50 -3.24
C LEU A 52 -17.22 -4.27 -4.11
N ILE A 53 -17.44 -4.39 -5.42
CA ILE A 53 -17.33 -3.29 -6.39
C ILE A 53 -18.70 -2.66 -6.60
N ASP A 54 -18.76 -1.34 -6.49
CA ASP A 54 -19.98 -0.53 -6.59
C ASP A 54 -19.85 0.52 -7.70
N ARG A 55 -21.01 0.99 -8.20
CA ARG A 55 -21.07 2.13 -9.13
C ARG A 55 -20.67 3.42 -8.42
N LEU A 56 -19.90 4.27 -9.11
CA LEU A 56 -19.56 5.59 -8.62
C LEU A 56 -20.81 6.52 -8.63
N PRO A 57 -20.92 7.45 -7.67
CA PRO A 57 -21.97 8.48 -7.70
C PRO A 57 -21.88 9.30 -8.98
N GLU A 58 -23.02 9.70 -9.55
CA GLU A 58 -23.10 10.47 -10.80
C GLU A 58 -22.27 11.77 -10.77
N GLU A 59 -22.26 12.47 -9.64
CA GLU A 59 -21.41 13.64 -9.41
C GLU A 59 -19.92 13.36 -9.69
N GLU A 60 -19.43 12.18 -9.34
CA GLU A 60 -18.04 11.77 -9.55
C GLU A 60 -17.74 11.46 -11.02
N LEU A 61 -18.74 11.05 -11.79
CA LEU A 61 -18.59 10.84 -13.24
C LEU A 61 -18.42 12.19 -13.94
N HIS A 62 -19.26 13.18 -13.60
CA HIS A 62 -19.15 14.53 -14.15
C HIS A 62 -17.83 15.20 -13.79
N LYS A 63 -17.37 15.07 -12.53
CA LYS A 63 -16.06 15.59 -12.09
C LYS A 63 -14.89 15.07 -12.91
N GLN A 64 -14.98 13.85 -13.44
CA GLN A 64 -13.96 13.29 -14.34
C GLN A 64 -14.03 13.92 -15.74
N VAL A 65 -15.23 14.10 -16.30
CA VAL A 65 -15.44 14.76 -17.60
C VAL A 65 -14.94 16.21 -17.56
N ASP A 66 -15.21 16.93 -16.48
CA ASP A 66 -14.84 18.34 -16.28
C ASP A 66 -13.31 18.57 -16.29
N LYS A 67 -12.50 17.52 -16.21
CA LYS A 67 -11.05 17.60 -16.31
C LYS A 67 -10.54 17.79 -17.75
N ASN A 68 -11.43 17.77 -18.76
CA ASN A 68 -11.05 17.91 -20.18
C ASN A 68 -9.96 16.92 -20.60
N LEU A 69 -10.15 15.66 -20.23
CA LEU A 69 -9.12 14.63 -20.36
C LEU A 69 -9.01 14.07 -21.79
N GLU A 70 -7.78 13.79 -22.22
CA GLU A 70 -7.50 12.85 -23.31
C GLU A 70 -6.94 11.54 -22.71
N ARG A 71 -7.54 10.39 -23.06
CA ARG A 71 -7.06 9.08 -22.63
C ARG A 71 -6.21 8.42 -23.71
N VAL A 72 -5.22 7.65 -23.29
CA VAL A 72 -4.47 6.76 -24.18
C VAL A 72 -5.33 5.56 -24.56
N VAL A 73 -5.62 5.42 -25.86
CA VAL A 73 -6.29 4.25 -26.44
C VAL A 73 -5.24 3.31 -27.03
N LYS A 74 -5.14 2.12 -26.45
CA LYS A 74 -4.14 1.12 -26.85
C LYS A 74 -4.68 0.30 -28.02
N SER A 75 -4.05 0.44 -29.20
CA SER A 75 -4.24 -0.47 -30.33
C SER A 75 -3.46 -1.77 -30.15
N GLU A 76 -4.00 -2.89 -30.65
CA GLU A 76 -3.30 -4.17 -30.78
C GLU A 76 -2.08 -4.08 -31.71
N THR A 77 -2.07 -3.13 -32.65
CA THR A 77 -0.97 -2.91 -33.61
C THR A 77 0.19 -2.06 -33.05
N GLY A 78 0.10 -1.60 -31.80
CA GLY A 78 1.12 -0.77 -31.16
C GLY A 78 1.02 0.74 -31.45
N ASN A 79 0.23 1.16 -32.44
CA ASN A 79 -0.06 2.58 -32.67
C ASN A 79 -1.09 3.08 -31.64
N HIS A 80 -0.62 3.70 -30.56
CA HIS A 80 -1.47 4.27 -29.53
C HIS A 80 -2.11 5.58 -30.02
N GLY A 81 -3.41 5.72 -29.83
CA GLY A 81 -4.16 6.94 -30.12
C GLY A 81 -4.52 7.70 -28.85
N PHE A 82 -4.95 8.94 -29.01
CA PHE A 82 -5.56 9.73 -27.94
C PHE A 82 -7.05 9.90 -28.24
N GLU A 83 -7.88 9.77 -27.20
CA GLU A 83 -9.31 10.01 -27.29
C GLU A 83 -9.71 11.03 -26.24
N ARG A 84 -10.31 12.13 -26.69
CA ARG A 84 -10.91 13.12 -25.80
C ARG A 84 -12.19 12.54 -25.17
N LEU A 85 -12.32 12.74 -23.86
CA LEU A 85 -13.51 12.33 -23.12
C LEU A 85 -14.49 13.50 -23.05
N GLU A 86 -15.70 13.27 -23.54
CA GLU A 86 -16.75 14.30 -23.64
C GLU A 86 -18.04 13.89 -22.91
N SER A 87 -18.10 12.65 -22.40
CA SER A 87 -19.30 12.06 -21.82
C SER A 87 -19.00 11.14 -20.63
N ILE A 88 -19.99 10.94 -19.76
CA ILE A 88 -19.88 10.11 -18.55
C ILE A 88 -19.74 8.62 -18.88
N GLU A 89 -20.07 8.19 -20.09
CA GLU A 89 -19.91 6.81 -20.56
C GLU A 89 -18.43 6.46 -20.81
N GLN A 90 -17.59 7.48 -21.00
CA GLN A 90 -16.17 7.33 -21.32
C GLN A 90 -15.26 7.38 -20.09
N VAL A 91 -15.81 7.56 -18.87
CA VAL A 91 -15.05 7.70 -17.63
C VAL A 91 -15.11 6.44 -16.75
N ILE A 92 -14.41 6.46 -15.61
CA ILE A 92 -14.50 5.36 -14.64
C ILE A 92 -15.89 5.40 -14.02
N ARG A 93 -16.59 4.25 -14.03
CA ARG A 93 -17.96 4.12 -13.51
C ARG A 93 -18.08 3.14 -12.36
N LEU A 94 -17.08 2.30 -12.14
CA LEU A 94 -17.04 1.27 -11.09
C LEU A 94 -15.79 1.42 -10.23
N ALA A 95 -15.93 1.23 -8.92
CA ALA A 95 -14.81 1.17 -7.99
C ALA A 95 -15.15 0.34 -6.74
N GLY A 96 -14.13 -0.27 -6.14
CA GLY A 96 -14.22 -0.81 -4.78
C GLY A 96 -14.18 0.33 -3.77
N GLN A 97 -15.35 0.89 -3.45
CA GLN A 97 -15.50 2.08 -2.63
C GLN A 97 -15.57 1.74 -1.14
N ALA A 98 -15.10 2.67 -0.29
CA ALA A 98 -15.21 2.53 1.16
C ALA A 98 -16.67 2.46 1.62
N GLY A 99 -16.94 1.54 2.56
CA GLY A 99 -18.12 1.56 3.39
C GLY A 99 -18.05 2.58 4.52
N THR A 100 -18.81 2.36 5.58
CA THR A 100 -18.71 3.19 6.79
C THR A 100 -17.38 2.97 7.52
N PHE A 101 -16.79 4.05 8.01
CA PHE A 101 -15.57 4.01 8.82
C PHE A 101 -15.57 5.18 9.81
N ASP A 102 -15.77 4.87 11.08
CA ASP A 102 -15.60 5.82 12.19
C ASP A 102 -14.39 5.40 13.02
N PHE A 103 -13.23 5.98 12.70
CA PHE A 103 -11.99 5.63 13.38
C PHE A 103 -12.03 5.88 14.89
N ALA A 104 -12.71 6.95 15.33
CA ALA A 104 -12.77 7.30 16.74
C ALA A 104 -13.72 6.37 17.51
N GLY A 105 -14.91 6.11 16.97
CA GLY A 105 -15.91 5.24 17.60
C GLY A 105 -15.56 3.75 17.51
N GLU A 106 -15.01 3.29 16.38
CA GLU A 106 -14.71 1.89 16.15
C GLU A 106 -13.38 1.43 16.77
N PHE A 107 -12.40 2.32 16.91
CA PHE A 107 -11.06 2.00 17.45
C PHE A 107 -10.68 2.77 18.73
N GLY A 108 -11.57 3.62 19.25
CA GLY A 108 -11.34 4.34 20.50
C GLY A 108 -10.21 5.36 20.43
N VAL A 109 -9.83 5.79 19.22
CA VAL A 109 -8.80 6.80 19.01
C VAL A 109 -9.40 8.18 19.24
N ARG A 110 -8.80 8.96 20.14
CA ARG A 110 -9.30 10.29 20.50
C ARG A 110 -9.33 11.19 19.27
N GLY A 111 -10.38 11.99 19.15
CA GLY A 111 -10.55 12.98 18.06
C GLY A 111 -9.34 13.91 17.88
N SER A 112 -8.67 14.28 18.98
CA SER A 112 -7.47 15.12 18.95
C SER A 112 -6.24 14.44 18.34
N ILE A 113 -6.21 13.11 18.29
CA ILE A 113 -5.16 12.32 17.62
C ILE A 113 -5.59 12.05 16.19
N SER A 114 -6.81 11.55 15.96
CA SER A 114 -7.29 11.23 14.62
C SER A 114 -7.29 12.45 13.69
N SER A 115 -7.59 13.65 14.19
CA SER A 115 -7.54 14.90 13.41
C SER A 115 -6.14 15.31 12.93
N LEU A 116 -5.08 14.65 13.42
CA LEU A 116 -3.70 14.87 13.00
C LEU A 116 -3.24 13.83 11.95
N MET A 117 -4.07 12.84 11.65
CA MET A 117 -3.73 11.72 10.78
C MET A 117 -4.43 11.86 9.43
N ASP A 118 -3.68 11.58 8.37
CA ASP A 118 -4.29 11.34 7.05
C ASP A 118 -5.19 10.09 7.08
N ARG A 119 -6.19 10.03 6.19
CA ARG A 119 -7.13 8.89 6.12
C ARG A 119 -6.41 7.57 5.92
N SER A 120 -5.38 7.52 5.07
CA SER A 120 -4.56 6.31 4.87
C SER A 120 -3.89 5.86 6.17
N ALA A 121 -3.38 6.78 6.98
CA ALA A 121 -2.79 6.47 8.27
C ALA A 121 -3.82 5.97 9.29
N GLN A 122 -5.04 6.51 9.29
CA GLN A 122 -6.13 6.05 10.15
C GLN A 122 -6.55 4.62 9.80
N LEU A 123 -6.77 4.33 8.52
CA LEU A 123 -7.09 2.99 8.01
C LEU A 123 -5.97 1.99 8.34
N ALA A 124 -4.71 2.36 8.11
CA ALA A 124 -3.56 1.51 8.39
C ALA A 124 -3.43 1.18 9.89
N LEU A 125 -3.60 2.16 10.78
CA LEU A 125 -3.57 1.94 12.23
C LEU A 125 -4.74 1.05 12.68
N ALA A 126 -5.95 1.26 12.16
CA ALA A 126 -7.11 0.40 12.42
C ALA A 126 -6.83 -1.07 12.05
N ALA A 127 -6.29 -1.33 10.85
CA ALA A 127 -5.86 -2.68 10.46
C ALA A 127 -4.77 -3.23 11.39
N GLY A 128 -3.81 -2.39 11.80
CA GLY A 128 -2.74 -2.76 12.73
C GLY A 128 -3.26 -3.22 14.10
N LEU A 129 -4.28 -2.56 14.65
CA LEU A 129 -4.91 -2.95 15.90
C LEU A 129 -5.63 -4.31 15.80
N LEU A 130 -6.26 -4.58 14.65
CA LEU A 130 -6.84 -5.89 14.37
C LEU A 130 -5.75 -6.97 14.26
N ALA A 131 -4.63 -6.68 13.61
CA ALA A 131 -3.50 -7.61 13.51
C ALA A 131 -2.88 -7.93 14.88
N LEU A 132 -2.74 -6.94 15.77
CA LEU A 132 -2.31 -7.16 17.15
C LEU A 132 -3.32 -8.01 17.95
N LYS A 133 -4.62 -7.75 17.79
CA LYS A 133 -5.71 -8.57 18.38
C LYS A 133 -5.65 -10.01 17.89
N ASP A 134 -5.41 -10.22 16.61
CA ASP A 134 -5.30 -11.57 16.05
C ASP A 134 -4.02 -12.27 16.54
N ALA A 135 -2.89 -11.55 16.65
CA ALA A 135 -1.62 -12.04 17.21
C ALA A 135 -1.64 -12.32 18.73
N LYS A 136 -2.77 -12.02 19.39
CA LYS A 136 -2.98 -12.13 20.85
C LYS A 136 -2.01 -11.26 21.65
N ILE A 137 -1.71 -10.07 21.13
CA ILE A 137 -0.88 -9.05 21.78
C ILE A 137 -1.82 -7.93 22.26
N PRO A 138 -2.17 -7.87 23.56
CA PRO A 138 -3.02 -6.81 24.08
C PRO A 138 -2.26 -5.50 24.27
N LEU A 139 -2.98 -4.38 24.22
CA LEU A 139 -2.52 -3.15 24.85
C LEU A 139 -2.69 -3.21 26.37
N VAL A 140 -1.79 -2.56 27.11
CA VAL A 140 -1.83 -2.45 28.57
C VAL A 140 -1.92 -0.99 29.01
N ARG A 141 -2.50 -0.75 30.18
CA ARG A 141 -2.56 0.60 30.76
C ARG A 141 -1.19 0.95 31.32
N HIS A 142 -0.60 2.03 30.83
CA HIS A 142 0.66 2.55 31.38
C HIS A 142 0.40 3.54 32.51
N TYR A 143 1.28 3.62 33.50
CA TYR A 143 1.18 4.57 34.62
C TYR A 143 2.45 5.43 34.71
N LYS A 144 2.29 6.66 35.22
CA LYS A 144 3.41 7.53 35.58
C LYS A 144 3.33 7.91 37.05
N ARG A 145 4.47 8.02 37.72
CA ARG A 145 4.56 8.51 39.10
C ARG A 145 4.40 10.04 39.11
N SER A 146 3.49 10.56 39.91
CA SER A 146 3.36 12.01 40.16
C SER A 146 4.47 12.52 41.07
N THR A 147 4.62 13.85 41.15
CA THR A 147 5.48 14.51 42.14
C THR A 147 5.10 14.16 43.59
N THR A 148 3.86 13.74 43.82
CA THR A 148 3.35 13.26 45.11
C THR A 148 3.48 11.74 45.32
N GLY A 149 4.15 11.04 44.41
CA GLY A 149 4.36 9.58 44.49
C GLY A 149 3.19 8.71 44.03
N LYS A 150 2.03 9.31 43.69
CA LYS A 150 0.83 8.60 43.23
C LYS A 150 1.01 8.11 41.78
N MET A 151 0.61 6.86 41.51
CA MET A 151 0.59 6.32 40.16
C MET A 151 -0.66 6.82 39.42
N ILE A 152 -0.45 7.53 38.30
CA ILE A 152 -1.51 8.11 37.47
C ILE A 152 -1.59 7.32 36.16
N PRO A 153 -2.77 6.79 35.79
CA PRO A 153 -2.94 6.11 34.50
C PRO A 153 -2.70 7.06 33.34
N THR A 154 -2.07 6.54 32.28
CA THR A 154 -1.74 7.24 31.05
C THR A 154 -2.41 6.56 29.86
N SER A 155 -1.71 6.41 28.74
CA SER A 155 -2.24 5.81 27.52
C SER A 155 -2.24 4.28 27.58
N TRP A 156 -3.10 3.68 26.74
CA TRP A 156 -2.99 2.29 26.35
C TRP A 156 -1.88 2.16 25.30
N ALA A 157 -1.04 1.14 25.42
CA ALA A 157 0.06 0.88 24.48
C ALA A 157 0.58 -0.56 24.66
N LEU A 158 1.54 -1.00 23.84
CA LEU A 158 2.18 -2.30 24.01
C LEU A 158 2.77 -2.47 25.42
N PRO A 159 2.85 -3.71 25.94
CA PRO A 159 3.61 -4.01 27.15
C PRO A 159 5.04 -3.48 27.04
N ALA A 160 5.63 -3.03 28.17
CA ALA A 160 6.94 -2.36 28.18
C ALA A 160 8.04 -3.21 27.52
N SER A 161 8.09 -4.51 27.83
CA SER A 161 9.02 -5.48 27.23
C SER A 161 8.94 -5.56 25.70
N LEU A 162 7.78 -5.27 25.11
CA LEU A 162 7.58 -5.34 23.67
C LEU A 162 7.93 -4.03 22.95
N GLN A 163 8.00 -2.90 23.66
CA GLN A 163 8.12 -1.58 23.02
C GLN A 163 9.42 -1.42 22.25
N ASN A 164 10.57 -1.73 22.89
CA ASN A 164 11.89 -1.59 22.27
C ASN A 164 12.12 -2.63 21.15
N GLU A 165 11.44 -3.77 21.22
CA GLU A 165 11.61 -4.87 20.27
C GLU A 165 10.60 -4.84 19.11
N THR A 166 9.68 -3.87 19.09
CA THR A 166 8.65 -3.76 18.04
C THR A 166 8.96 -2.59 17.11
N GLY A 167 9.21 -2.89 15.84
CA GLY A 167 9.27 -1.93 14.75
C GLY A 167 7.93 -1.74 14.05
N VAL A 168 7.82 -0.69 13.24
CA VAL A 168 6.62 -0.36 12.44
C VAL A 168 7.02 -0.01 11.02
N ILE A 169 6.36 -0.61 10.04
CA ILE A 169 6.47 -0.23 8.63
C ILE A 169 5.10 0.14 8.13
N MET A 170 4.94 1.35 7.56
CA MET A 170 3.74 1.71 6.83
C MET A 170 3.97 1.59 5.32
N ALA A 171 3.12 0.84 4.62
CA ALA A 171 3.06 0.78 3.18
C ALA A 171 1.86 1.58 2.65
N THR A 172 2.11 2.55 1.78
CA THR A 172 1.07 3.34 1.11
C THR A 172 1.68 3.98 -0.13
N ALA A 173 0.93 4.03 -1.22
CA ALA A 173 1.37 4.72 -2.43
C ALA A 173 1.12 6.24 -2.36
N TRP A 174 0.22 6.72 -1.48
CA TRP A 174 -0.15 8.13 -1.37
C TRP A 174 -0.22 8.65 0.08
N PRO A 175 0.89 8.65 0.83
CA PRO A 175 0.90 9.17 2.19
C PRO A 175 0.58 10.67 2.22
N GLY A 176 -0.47 11.07 2.97
CA GLY A 176 -0.79 12.47 3.24
C GLY A 176 -1.41 13.25 2.07
N LEU A 177 -1.60 12.60 0.92
CA LEU A 177 -2.07 13.27 -0.30
C LEU A 177 -3.55 13.68 -0.21
N GLU A 178 -4.39 12.86 0.44
CA GLU A 178 -5.80 13.22 0.63
C GLU A 178 -5.93 14.49 1.47
N SER A 179 -5.24 14.54 2.62
CA SER A 179 -5.26 15.71 3.48
C SER A 179 -4.74 16.96 2.79
N LEU A 180 -3.73 16.83 1.92
CA LEU A 180 -3.25 17.94 1.10
C LEU A 180 -4.34 18.43 0.14
N ILE A 181 -4.95 17.51 -0.61
CA ILE A 181 -6.02 17.84 -1.58
C ILE A 181 -7.20 18.49 -0.86
N GLU A 182 -7.61 17.95 0.30
CA GLU A 182 -8.71 18.47 1.09
C GLU A 182 -8.43 19.91 1.57
N ASP A 183 -7.29 20.15 2.23
CA ASP A 183 -6.98 21.46 2.79
C ASP A 183 -6.77 22.52 1.68
N VAL A 184 -6.12 22.15 0.57
CA VAL A 184 -6.00 23.01 -0.62
C VAL A 184 -7.37 23.30 -1.21
N SER A 185 -8.20 22.27 -1.41
CA SER A 185 -9.55 22.44 -1.97
C SER A 185 -10.40 23.37 -1.09
N ARG A 186 -10.38 23.19 0.22
CA ARG A 186 -11.08 24.08 1.17
C ARG A 186 -10.60 25.52 1.08
N TYR A 187 -9.30 25.76 0.98
CA TYR A 187 -8.75 27.11 0.81
C TYR A 187 -9.23 27.76 -0.49
N PHE A 188 -9.14 27.05 -1.62
CA PHE A 188 -9.54 27.58 -2.92
C PHE A 188 -11.06 27.78 -3.00
N THR A 189 -11.86 26.83 -2.52
CA THR A 189 -13.30 26.99 -2.39
C THR A 189 -13.63 28.24 -1.58
N HIS A 190 -13.04 28.43 -0.40
CA HIS A 190 -13.26 29.64 0.39
C HIS A 190 -12.82 30.93 -0.33
N LYS A 191 -11.63 30.94 -0.97
CA LYS A 191 -11.07 32.13 -1.63
C LYS A 191 -11.87 32.61 -2.84
N TYR A 192 -12.57 31.70 -3.51
CA TYR A 192 -13.30 31.98 -4.74
C TYR A 192 -14.82 31.83 -4.61
N ALA A 193 -15.33 31.26 -3.52
CA ALA A 193 -16.76 31.16 -3.23
C ALA A 193 -17.43 32.54 -3.30
N GLY A 194 -18.64 32.58 -3.86
CA GLY A 194 -19.42 33.81 -4.02
C GLY A 194 -18.90 34.84 -5.04
N LYS A 195 -17.64 34.78 -5.50
CA LYS A 195 -17.17 35.66 -6.58
C LYS A 195 -17.93 35.44 -7.90
N PRO A 196 -18.15 34.20 -8.37
CA PRO A 196 -18.96 33.96 -9.55
C PRO A 196 -20.40 34.45 -9.36
N GLN A 197 -21.02 34.18 -8.20
CA GLN A 197 -22.38 34.65 -7.92
C GLN A 197 -22.48 36.18 -7.93
N LYS A 198 -21.48 36.87 -7.37
CA LYS A 198 -21.41 38.33 -7.39
C LYS A 198 -21.28 38.86 -8.83
N LEU A 199 -20.40 38.26 -9.63
CA LEU A 199 -20.23 38.64 -11.04
C LEU A 199 -21.50 38.38 -11.87
N VAL A 200 -22.16 37.23 -11.66
CA VAL A 200 -23.42 36.88 -12.33
C VAL A 200 -24.54 37.82 -11.89
N TRP A 201 -24.60 38.20 -10.61
CA TRP A 201 -25.51 39.24 -10.13
C TRP A 201 -25.24 40.59 -10.79
N GLU A 202 -24.00 41.06 -10.82
CA GLU A 202 -23.61 42.32 -11.47
C GLU A 202 -23.88 42.31 -12.98
N MET A 203 -23.80 41.16 -13.64
CA MET A 203 -24.19 41.00 -15.04
C MET A 203 -25.70 41.03 -15.21
N TYR A 204 -26.43 40.27 -14.39
CA TYR A 204 -27.90 40.25 -14.38
C TYR A 204 -28.49 41.63 -14.14
N ASP A 205 -28.00 42.36 -13.13
CA ASP A 205 -28.46 43.72 -12.79
C ASP A 205 -28.26 44.70 -13.95
N ARG A 206 -27.10 44.65 -14.62
CA ARG A 206 -26.81 45.45 -15.82
C ARG A 206 -27.72 45.10 -17.00
N MET A 207 -27.92 43.80 -17.27
CA MET A 207 -28.77 43.35 -18.37
C MET A 207 -30.25 43.71 -18.12
N LEU A 208 -30.74 43.56 -16.89
CA LEU A 208 -32.10 43.90 -16.50
C LEU A 208 -32.38 45.41 -16.65
N GLY A 209 -31.37 46.26 -16.41
CA GLY A 209 -31.42 47.70 -16.66
C GLY A 209 -31.50 48.08 -18.14
N ALA A 210 -30.97 47.24 -19.05
CA ALA A 210 -30.94 47.50 -20.49
C ALA A 210 -32.14 46.91 -21.26
N VAL A 211 -32.68 45.77 -20.80
CA VAL A 211 -33.82 45.08 -21.42
C VAL A 211 -35.12 45.75 -20.99
N LYS A 212 -35.99 46.10 -21.95
CA LYS A 212 -37.28 46.78 -21.69
C LYS A 212 -38.49 45.87 -21.85
N ASP A 213 -38.39 44.83 -22.69
CA ASP A 213 -39.50 43.93 -22.95
C ASP A 213 -39.81 43.05 -21.71
N PRO A 214 -41.08 42.93 -21.28
CA PRO A 214 -41.44 42.14 -20.10
C PRO A 214 -41.16 40.64 -20.22
N ALA A 215 -41.27 40.05 -21.42
CA ALA A 215 -41.02 38.63 -21.64
C ALA A 215 -39.51 38.33 -21.57
N ASP A 216 -38.69 39.19 -22.19
CA ASP A 216 -37.23 39.07 -22.12
C ASP A 216 -36.70 39.27 -20.69
N ARG A 217 -37.29 40.21 -19.93
CA ARG A 217 -36.97 40.40 -18.51
C ARG A 217 -37.26 39.15 -17.69
N LYS A 218 -38.41 38.51 -17.91
CA LYS A 218 -38.76 37.27 -17.22
C LYS A 218 -37.77 36.15 -17.57
N ALA A 219 -37.45 35.96 -18.86
CA ALA A 219 -36.49 34.95 -19.29
C ALA A 219 -35.09 35.17 -18.68
N LEU A 220 -34.65 36.42 -18.60
CA LEU A 220 -33.38 36.78 -17.95
C LEU A 220 -33.39 36.51 -16.44
N THR A 221 -34.51 36.78 -15.76
CA THR A 221 -34.66 36.46 -14.33
C THR A 221 -34.67 34.95 -14.09
N ASP A 222 -35.40 34.19 -14.92
CA ASP A 222 -35.44 32.73 -14.82
C ASP A 222 -34.03 32.13 -15.03
N TRP A 223 -33.31 32.59 -16.06
CA TRP A 223 -31.91 32.24 -16.31
C TRP A 223 -31.00 32.58 -15.12
N TYR A 224 -31.16 33.76 -14.51
CA TYR A 224 -30.36 34.17 -13.35
C TYR A 224 -30.59 33.26 -12.15
N VAL A 225 -31.86 32.92 -11.86
CA VAL A 225 -32.21 32.04 -10.73
C VAL A 225 -31.62 30.65 -10.92
N GLU A 226 -31.77 30.07 -12.11
CA GLU A 226 -31.18 28.77 -12.46
C GLU A 226 -29.65 28.81 -12.40
N THR A 227 -29.03 29.83 -12.98
CA THR A 227 -27.56 30.00 -12.99
C THR A 227 -27.04 30.20 -11.57
N ARG A 228 -27.67 31.04 -10.76
CA ARG A 228 -27.28 31.27 -9.36
C ARG A 228 -27.35 29.98 -8.54
N ALA A 229 -28.41 29.18 -8.71
CA ALA A 229 -28.59 27.92 -8.01
C ALA A 229 -27.48 26.90 -8.32
N SER A 230 -26.86 27.00 -9.49
CA SER A 230 -25.73 26.14 -9.90
C SER A 230 -24.36 26.61 -9.39
N LEU A 231 -24.24 27.84 -8.87
CA LEU A 231 -22.96 28.43 -8.48
C LEU A 231 -22.66 28.26 -6.98
N PRO A 232 -21.38 28.04 -6.58
CA PRO A 232 -21.00 27.94 -5.18
C PRO A 232 -21.31 29.22 -4.39
N GLU A 233 -22.10 29.10 -3.33
CA GLU A 233 -22.37 30.20 -2.40
C GLU A 233 -21.13 30.54 -1.57
N ALA A 234 -20.98 31.84 -1.25
CA ALA A 234 -20.09 32.22 -0.16
C ALA A 234 -20.67 31.72 1.15
N GLY A 235 -19.93 30.89 1.86
CA GLY A 235 -20.33 30.45 3.19
C GLY A 235 -20.45 31.62 4.18
N GLY A 236 -21.17 31.40 5.29
CA GLY A 236 -21.40 32.42 6.31
C GLY A 236 -20.15 32.75 7.14
N GLU A 237 -20.26 33.59 8.18
CA GLU A 237 -19.14 33.93 9.09
C GLU A 237 -18.49 32.68 9.74
N GLY A 238 -19.19 31.55 9.81
CA GLY A 238 -18.66 30.25 10.26
C GLY A 238 -17.82 29.48 9.23
N ASP A 239 -17.90 29.84 7.95
CA ASP A 239 -17.26 29.14 6.82
C ASP A 239 -15.92 29.77 6.39
N VAL A 240 -15.35 30.62 7.24
CA VAL A 240 -14.03 31.20 7.01
C VAL A 240 -12.97 30.10 7.07
N TYR A 241 -12.23 29.90 5.97
CA TYR A 241 -11.10 28.99 5.97
C TYR A 241 -10.06 29.43 6.99
N LYS A 242 -9.70 28.51 7.89
CA LYS A 242 -8.64 28.71 8.87
C LYS A 242 -7.56 27.67 8.63
N PHE A 243 -6.36 28.14 8.30
CA PHE A 243 -5.20 27.27 8.19
C PHE A 243 -4.93 26.62 9.55
N SER A 244 -4.90 25.28 9.58
CA SER A 244 -4.66 24.53 10.80
C SER A 244 -3.18 24.23 10.97
N ARG A 245 -2.67 24.37 12.20
CA ARG A 245 -1.35 23.84 12.56
C ARG A 245 -1.23 22.32 12.35
N SER A 246 -2.35 21.60 12.27
CA SER A 246 -2.36 20.16 11.97
C SER A 246 -2.01 19.83 10.53
N PHE A 247 -2.03 20.80 9.61
CA PHE A 247 -1.70 20.60 8.19
C PHE A 247 -0.40 19.83 7.99
N LEU A 248 0.68 20.25 8.66
CA LEU A 248 1.98 19.59 8.56
C LEU A 248 1.93 18.12 9.03
N PHE A 249 1.20 17.84 10.11
CA PHE A 249 1.13 16.47 10.65
C PHE A 249 0.27 15.54 9.78
N ARG A 250 -0.66 16.09 9.01
CA ARG A 250 -1.52 15.35 8.09
C ARG A 250 -0.88 15.10 6.72
N VAL A 251 -0.06 16.03 6.23
CA VAL A 251 0.53 15.94 4.88
C VAL A 251 1.90 15.24 4.88
N LEU A 252 2.67 15.32 5.97
CA LEU A 252 3.88 14.53 6.09
C LEU A 252 3.54 13.03 6.14
N ALA A 253 4.42 12.20 5.59
CA ALA A 253 4.28 10.74 5.60
C ALA A 253 4.52 10.14 7.00
N LEU A 254 3.72 10.53 8.00
CA LEU A 254 3.92 10.21 9.41
C LEU A 254 3.10 9.03 9.92
N GLY A 255 2.27 8.37 9.09
CA GLY A 255 1.39 7.31 9.58
C GLY A 255 2.12 6.15 10.26
N HIS A 256 3.35 5.83 9.84
CA HIS A 256 4.23 4.89 10.55
C HIS A 256 4.61 5.39 11.95
N ALA A 257 5.03 6.65 12.07
CA ALA A 257 5.42 7.27 13.34
C ALA A 257 4.22 7.49 14.27
N GLN A 258 3.06 7.85 13.74
CA GLN A 258 1.80 7.99 14.47
C GLN A 258 1.31 6.63 14.98
N THR A 259 1.41 5.58 14.17
CA THR A 259 1.16 4.19 14.59
C THR A 259 2.10 3.79 15.73
N ALA A 260 3.40 4.02 15.56
CA ALA A 260 4.41 3.73 16.57
C ALA A 260 4.16 4.51 17.88
N GLN A 261 3.82 5.79 17.79
CA GLN A 261 3.47 6.63 18.93
C GLN A 261 2.22 6.12 19.66
N PHE A 262 1.18 5.72 18.91
CA PHE A 262 -0.07 5.21 19.48
C PHE A 262 0.16 3.95 20.31
N ILE A 263 0.95 3.00 19.78
CA ILE A 263 1.23 1.72 20.46
C ILE A 263 2.51 1.74 21.31
N ARG A 264 3.21 2.89 21.38
CA ARG A 264 4.55 3.07 21.96
C ARG A 264 5.61 2.08 21.46
N ALA A 265 5.56 1.71 20.19
CA ALA A 265 6.65 0.97 19.55
C ALA A 265 7.87 1.89 19.40
N LYS A 266 9.04 1.42 19.83
CA LYS A 266 10.31 2.16 19.87
C LYS A 266 11.40 1.53 19.00
N GLY A 267 11.11 0.42 18.33
CA GLY A 267 12.00 -0.18 17.34
C GLY A 267 12.06 0.63 16.03
N PRO A 268 12.73 0.08 14.99
CA PRO A 268 12.83 0.73 13.69
C PRO A 268 11.47 1.11 13.12
N CYS A 269 11.37 2.31 12.54
CA CYS A 269 10.10 2.87 12.10
C CYS A 269 10.26 3.58 10.75
N THR A 270 9.50 3.18 9.73
CA THR A 270 9.63 3.77 8.38
C THR A 270 8.35 3.67 7.55
N GLN A 271 8.32 4.41 6.44
CA GLN A 271 7.31 4.29 5.39
C GLN A 271 7.96 3.77 4.10
N VAL A 272 7.22 2.95 3.35
CA VAL A 272 7.68 2.40 2.07
C VAL A 272 6.65 2.62 0.97
N ASN A 273 7.13 2.92 -0.24
CA ASN A 273 6.33 3.05 -1.45
C ASN A 273 7.05 2.37 -2.62
N ALA A 274 6.55 1.21 -3.00
CA ALA A 274 6.84 0.51 -4.25
C ALA A 274 5.56 0.36 -5.07
N ALA A 275 4.74 1.41 -5.11
CA ALA A 275 3.41 1.41 -5.69
C ALA A 275 2.61 0.18 -5.22
N CYS A 276 2.12 -0.65 -6.12
CA CYS A 276 1.29 -1.82 -5.82
C CYS A 276 2.06 -2.99 -5.16
N ALA A 277 3.40 -2.92 -5.11
CA ALA A 277 4.26 -3.89 -4.44
C ALA A 277 4.59 -3.51 -2.98
N SER A 278 4.11 -2.37 -2.48
CA SER A 278 4.53 -1.76 -1.21
C SER A 278 4.39 -2.68 0.02
N THR A 279 3.21 -3.28 0.27
CA THR A 279 3.02 -4.16 1.45
C THR A 279 3.96 -5.36 1.43
N THR A 280 4.14 -6.01 0.29
CA THR A 280 5.01 -7.19 0.21
C THR A 280 6.48 -6.83 0.29
N GLN A 281 6.87 -5.66 -0.22
CA GLN A 281 8.20 -5.13 0.06
C GLN A 281 8.38 -4.85 1.55
N ALA A 282 7.37 -4.30 2.23
CA ALA A 282 7.39 -4.13 3.68
C ALA A 282 7.54 -5.45 4.44
N VAL A 283 6.90 -6.54 3.97
CA VAL A 283 7.10 -7.89 4.52
C VAL A 283 8.56 -8.34 4.37
N GLY A 284 9.18 -8.09 3.22
CA GLY A 284 10.61 -8.40 3.01
C GLY A 284 11.54 -7.57 3.91
N ILE A 285 11.29 -6.27 4.04
CA ILE A 285 12.06 -5.40 4.93
C ILE A 285 11.88 -5.83 6.40
N ALA A 286 10.68 -6.27 6.79
CA ALA A 286 10.44 -6.83 8.11
C ALA A 286 11.23 -8.12 8.36
N GLU A 287 11.31 -9.01 7.36
CA GLU A 287 12.20 -10.19 7.41
C GLU A 287 13.65 -9.76 7.66
N ASP A 288 14.14 -8.79 6.90
CA ASP A 288 15.52 -8.30 7.01
C ASP A 288 15.80 -7.69 8.39
N TRP A 289 14.89 -6.87 8.92
CA TRP A 289 15.03 -6.27 10.25
C TRP A 289 15.07 -7.32 11.36
N ILE A 290 14.23 -8.36 11.28
CA ILE A 290 14.22 -9.44 12.28
C ILE A 290 15.49 -10.29 12.15
N ARG A 291 15.88 -10.66 10.92
CA ARG A 291 17.08 -11.49 10.67
C ARG A 291 18.37 -10.78 11.04
N THR A 292 18.43 -9.47 10.93
CA THR A 292 19.59 -8.64 11.32
C THR A 292 19.53 -8.14 12.75
N GLY A 293 18.60 -8.65 13.57
CA GLY A 293 18.54 -8.36 14.99
C GLY A 293 18.01 -6.98 15.37
N ARG A 294 17.59 -6.17 14.40
CA ARG A 294 17.13 -4.78 14.62
C ARG A 294 15.89 -4.68 15.50
N CYS A 295 15.06 -5.72 15.47
CA CYS A 295 13.86 -5.85 16.30
C CYS A 295 13.46 -7.33 16.36
N LYS A 296 12.53 -7.69 17.26
CA LYS A 296 11.99 -9.06 17.35
C LYS A 296 10.61 -9.18 16.70
N ARG A 297 9.98 -8.05 16.40
CA ARG A 297 8.65 -7.95 15.78
C ARG A 297 8.55 -6.70 14.95
N VAL A 298 7.81 -6.80 13.86
CA VAL A 298 7.43 -5.67 13.02
C VAL A 298 5.93 -5.71 12.81
N LEU A 299 5.27 -4.60 13.11
CA LEU A 299 3.91 -4.36 12.67
C LEU A 299 3.97 -3.71 11.29
N VAL A 300 3.65 -4.47 10.25
CA VAL A 300 3.45 -3.94 8.91
C VAL A 300 2.00 -3.49 8.82
N VAL A 301 1.77 -2.21 8.55
CA VAL A 301 0.45 -1.64 8.31
C VAL A 301 0.40 -1.04 6.93
N SER A 302 -0.75 -1.09 6.27
CA SER A 302 -0.90 -0.54 4.94
C SER A 302 -2.33 -0.10 4.68
N ALA A 303 -2.50 0.96 3.91
CA ALA A 303 -3.79 1.38 3.41
C ALA A 303 -3.64 2.37 2.26
N ASP A 304 -4.59 2.32 1.34
CA ASP A 304 -4.82 3.33 0.31
C ASP A 304 -6.33 3.40 0.07
N ASP A 305 -6.88 4.62 0.04
CA ASP A 305 -8.27 4.88 -0.34
C ASP A 305 -8.33 6.00 -1.36
N ILE A 306 -8.00 5.69 -2.61
CA ILE A 306 -8.08 6.67 -3.69
C ILE A 306 -9.48 6.77 -4.30
N THR A 307 -10.44 6.03 -3.76
CA THR A 307 -11.83 5.94 -4.26
C THR A 307 -12.76 6.95 -3.62
N ASN A 308 -12.27 7.70 -2.63
CA ASN A 308 -13.05 8.72 -1.96
C ASN A 308 -13.23 9.98 -2.83
N PRO A 309 -14.23 10.84 -2.55
CA PRO A 309 -14.56 12.01 -3.37
C PRO A 309 -13.43 13.03 -3.56
N ASN A 310 -12.48 13.11 -2.61
CA ASN A 310 -11.35 14.03 -2.72
C ASN A 310 -10.29 13.49 -3.68
N MET A 311 -10.09 12.17 -3.73
CA MET A 311 -9.00 11.55 -4.50
C MET A 311 -9.44 11.01 -5.86
N MET A 312 -10.66 10.48 -5.99
CA MET A 312 -11.12 9.80 -7.21
C MET A 312 -11.04 10.70 -8.45
N SER A 313 -11.50 11.94 -8.35
CA SER A 313 -11.49 12.90 -9.45
C SER A 313 -10.09 13.30 -9.93
N TRP A 314 -9.05 13.05 -9.13
CA TRP A 314 -7.66 13.34 -9.48
C TRP A 314 -6.91 12.07 -9.86
N LEU A 315 -6.80 11.13 -8.92
CA LEU A 315 -6.02 9.91 -9.13
C LEU A 315 -6.75 8.92 -10.02
N GLY A 316 -8.06 8.73 -9.84
CA GLY A 316 -8.87 7.91 -10.73
C GLY A 316 -8.80 8.40 -12.17
N THR A 317 -9.00 9.71 -12.37
CA THR A 317 -8.83 10.36 -13.67
C THR A 317 -7.41 10.19 -14.23
N GLY A 318 -6.38 10.23 -13.40
CA GLY A 318 -5.00 9.94 -13.83
C GLY A 318 -4.81 8.51 -14.34
N PHE A 319 -5.41 7.52 -13.66
CA PHE A 319 -5.39 6.13 -14.15
C PHE A 319 -6.20 5.96 -15.44
N LEU A 320 -7.32 6.67 -15.58
CA LEU A 320 -8.10 6.72 -16.81
C LEU A 320 -7.28 7.32 -17.96
N ALA A 321 -6.60 8.44 -17.72
CA ALA A 321 -5.71 9.12 -18.67
C ALA A 321 -4.65 8.17 -19.23
N SER A 322 -4.03 7.39 -18.34
CA SER A 322 -2.98 6.43 -18.70
C SER A 322 -3.48 5.19 -19.48
N GLY A 323 -4.79 5.06 -19.68
CA GLY A 323 -5.41 3.87 -20.27
C GLY A 323 -5.21 2.62 -19.42
N ALA A 324 -5.15 2.78 -18.08
CA ALA A 324 -5.02 1.68 -17.14
C ALA A 324 -6.38 1.23 -16.57
N ALA A 325 -7.31 2.17 -16.37
CA ALA A 325 -8.62 1.89 -15.81
C ALA A 325 -9.65 1.47 -16.88
N THR A 326 -10.56 0.59 -16.50
CA THR A 326 -11.74 0.26 -17.32
C THR A 326 -12.81 1.34 -17.22
N THR A 327 -13.59 1.49 -18.29
CA THR A 327 -14.74 2.40 -18.37
C THR A 327 -16.07 1.64 -18.43
N LYS A 328 -16.05 0.31 -18.31
CA LYS A 328 -17.27 -0.52 -18.23
C LYS A 328 -18.05 -0.23 -16.95
N ASP A 329 -19.38 -0.28 -17.03
CA ASP A 329 -20.33 -0.06 -15.93
C ASP A 329 -20.97 -1.33 -15.39
N VAL A 330 -20.80 -2.45 -16.08
CA VAL A 330 -21.26 -3.77 -15.62
C VAL A 330 -20.08 -4.53 -15.04
N VAL A 331 -20.15 -4.87 -13.75
CA VAL A 331 -19.08 -5.58 -13.04
C VAL A 331 -18.64 -6.85 -13.77
N SER A 332 -19.58 -7.63 -14.30
CA SER A 332 -19.30 -8.88 -15.01
C SER A 332 -18.57 -8.72 -16.37
N GLU A 333 -18.47 -7.49 -16.86
CA GLU A 333 -17.74 -7.10 -18.08
C GLU A 333 -16.47 -6.29 -17.78
N ALA A 334 -16.29 -5.85 -16.53
CA ALA A 334 -15.20 -4.98 -16.09
C ALA A 334 -14.15 -5.75 -15.27
N ALA A 335 -14.61 -6.57 -14.32
CA ALA A 335 -13.75 -7.34 -13.43
C ALA A 335 -13.38 -8.68 -14.08
N LEU A 336 -12.34 -8.67 -14.93
CA LEU A 336 -11.99 -9.78 -15.83
C LEU A 336 -10.55 -10.31 -15.66
N PRO A 337 -10.14 -10.75 -14.46
CA PRO A 337 -8.82 -11.37 -14.27
C PRO A 337 -8.62 -12.61 -15.14
N PHE A 338 -7.47 -12.66 -15.82
CA PHE A 338 -7.04 -13.74 -16.72
C PHE A 338 -7.94 -14.02 -17.94
N ASP A 339 -9.07 -13.31 -18.07
CA ASP A 339 -9.99 -13.50 -19.18
C ASP A 339 -9.48 -12.77 -20.43
N ARG A 340 -9.70 -13.36 -21.61
CA ARG A 340 -9.34 -12.77 -22.90
C ARG A 340 -9.97 -11.39 -23.12
N ARG A 341 -11.14 -11.13 -22.54
CA ARG A 341 -11.93 -9.89 -22.69
C ARG A 341 -11.48 -8.74 -21.78
N ARG A 342 -10.39 -8.92 -21.01
CA ARG A 342 -9.87 -7.91 -20.07
C ARG A 342 -9.62 -6.56 -20.75
N ASN A 343 -9.97 -5.48 -20.07
CA ASN A 343 -10.09 -4.15 -20.67
C ASN A 343 -9.63 -3.01 -19.74
N GLY A 344 -8.78 -3.33 -18.76
CA GLY A 344 -8.29 -2.38 -17.76
C GLY A 344 -8.77 -2.73 -16.36
N MET A 345 -8.11 -2.13 -15.37
CA MET A 345 -8.37 -2.40 -13.96
C MET A 345 -9.57 -1.63 -13.43
N ILE A 346 -10.21 -2.19 -12.41
CA ILE A 346 -11.13 -1.45 -11.53
C ILE A 346 -10.31 -0.93 -10.35
N ILE A 347 -10.48 0.34 -10.00
CA ILE A 347 -9.80 0.95 -8.85
C ILE A 347 -10.50 0.52 -7.56
N GLY A 348 -9.73 0.22 -6.53
CA GLY A 348 -10.25 -0.12 -5.20
C GLY A 348 -9.51 0.61 -4.08
N MET A 349 -10.09 0.54 -2.89
CA MET A 349 -9.45 0.89 -1.63
C MET A 349 -9.16 -0.36 -0.81
N GLY A 350 -8.26 -0.26 0.17
CA GLY A 350 -8.00 -1.35 1.11
C GLY A 350 -7.20 -0.88 2.32
N ALA A 351 -7.24 -1.68 3.38
CA ALA A 351 -6.30 -1.63 4.48
C ALA A 351 -5.87 -3.05 4.84
N SER A 352 -4.58 -3.29 5.06
CA SER A 352 -4.08 -4.59 5.51
C SER A 352 -2.95 -4.43 6.52
N ALA A 353 -2.83 -5.37 7.45
CA ALA A 353 -1.76 -5.39 8.41
C ALA A 353 -1.31 -6.81 8.76
N LEU A 354 -0.01 -6.95 9.05
CA LEU A 354 0.62 -8.20 9.46
C LEU A 354 1.47 -7.96 10.70
N VAL A 355 1.37 -8.84 11.68
CA VAL A 355 2.37 -8.95 12.76
C VAL A 355 3.38 -10.01 12.33
N ILE A 356 4.59 -9.57 12.01
CA ILE A 356 5.71 -10.42 11.62
C ILE A 356 6.68 -10.47 12.80
N GLU A 357 7.05 -11.65 13.29
CA GLU A 357 7.93 -11.77 14.45
C GLU A 357 8.90 -12.95 14.37
N ASP A 358 9.93 -12.90 15.21
CA ASP A 358 10.74 -14.05 15.57
C ASP A 358 9.84 -15.16 16.11
N GLY A 359 9.91 -16.36 15.52
CA GLY A 359 9.08 -17.50 15.90
C GLY A 359 9.17 -17.89 17.38
N ARG A 360 10.28 -17.60 18.05
CA ARG A 360 10.45 -17.81 19.49
C ARG A 360 9.53 -16.90 20.29
N LYS A 361 9.31 -15.66 19.86
CA LYS A 361 8.43 -14.71 20.56
C LYS A 361 6.95 -15.10 20.49
N ALA A 362 6.51 -15.70 19.38
CA ALA A 362 5.18 -16.30 19.29
C ALA A 362 5.06 -17.53 20.22
N GLN A 363 6.09 -18.38 20.25
CA GLN A 363 6.14 -19.58 21.09
C GLN A 363 6.20 -19.27 22.59
N GLU A 364 6.98 -18.26 23.00
CA GLU A 364 7.05 -17.71 24.37
C GLU A 364 5.66 -17.27 24.84
N ARG A 365 4.90 -16.63 23.94
CA ARG A 365 3.52 -16.20 24.19
C ARG A 365 2.50 -17.36 24.14
N GLY A 366 2.89 -18.56 23.74
CA GLY A 366 1.96 -19.70 23.59
C GLY A 366 1.01 -19.56 22.41
N VAL A 367 1.39 -18.82 21.36
CA VAL A 367 0.60 -18.64 20.15
C VAL A 367 1.24 -19.41 19.00
N THR A 368 0.47 -20.31 18.40
CA THR A 368 0.80 -20.93 17.12
C THR A 368 0.64 -19.87 16.01
N PRO A 369 1.69 -19.58 15.23
CA PRO A 369 1.60 -18.62 14.13
C PRO A 369 0.66 -19.11 13.02
N LEU A 370 0.27 -18.20 12.13
CA LEU A 370 -0.58 -18.49 10.97
C LEU A 370 0.22 -19.06 9.81
N ALA A 371 1.39 -18.48 9.56
CA ALA A 371 2.32 -18.90 8.54
C ALA A 371 3.78 -18.61 8.94
N GLU A 372 4.71 -19.34 8.34
CA GLU A 372 6.14 -19.06 8.33
C GLU A 372 6.53 -18.42 6.99
N LEU A 373 7.29 -17.34 7.03
CA LEU A 373 7.90 -16.72 5.86
C LEU A 373 9.19 -17.47 5.50
N LEU A 374 9.15 -18.25 4.42
CA LEU A 374 10.28 -19.05 3.98
C LEU A 374 11.33 -18.19 3.25
N ALA A 375 10.86 -17.30 2.38
CA ALA A 375 11.70 -16.37 1.66
C ALA A 375 10.90 -15.15 1.22
N SER A 376 11.61 -14.03 1.06
CA SER A 376 11.16 -12.85 0.33
C SER A 376 12.20 -12.44 -0.73
N GLN A 377 11.72 -11.74 -1.75
CA GLN A 377 12.51 -11.06 -2.78
C GLN A 377 11.84 -9.74 -3.13
N PHE A 378 12.63 -8.68 -3.29
CA PHE A 378 12.14 -7.43 -3.86
C PHE A 378 13.26 -6.76 -4.66
N GLU A 379 12.95 -6.39 -5.90
CA GLU A 379 13.93 -6.00 -6.91
C GLU A 379 13.29 -4.99 -7.88
N ASN A 380 14.12 -4.22 -8.59
CA ASN A 380 13.66 -3.33 -9.64
C ASN A 380 14.15 -3.84 -11.00
N SER A 381 13.24 -3.96 -11.98
CA SER A 381 13.61 -4.49 -13.31
C SER A 381 14.33 -3.49 -14.20
N ALA A 382 14.41 -2.21 -13.80
CA ALA A 382 14.97 -1.10 -14.58
C ALA A 382 14.48 -1.08 -16.05
N TYR A 383 13.21 -1.43 -16.27
CA TYR A 383 12.69 -1.78 -17.59
C TYR A 383 11.74 -0.73 -18.14
N HIS A 384 10.64 -0.47 -17.43
CA HIS A 384 9.60 0.45 -17.89
C HIS A 384 8.77 1.00 -16.72
N VAL A 385 8.16 2.17 -16.91
CA VAL A 385 7.31 2.80 -15.89
C VAL A 385 6.00 2.04 -15.65
N THR A 386 5.40 1.45 -16.68
CA THR A 386 4.09 0.75 -16.60
C THR A 386 4.10 -0.70 -17.11
N ARG A 387 5.21 -1.20 -17.65
CA ARG A 387 5.34 -2.57 -18.19
C ARG A 387 6.31 -3.37 -17.35
N LEU A 388 6.18 -4.69 -17.40
CA LEU A 388 7.04 -5.61 -16.65
C LEU A 388 7.99 -6.34 -17.59
N SER A 389 9.22 -6.56 -17.13
CA SER A 389 10.15 -7.48 -17.79
C SER A 389 9.77 -8.90 -17.42
N THR A 390 9.14 -9.63 -18.34
CA THR A 390 8.69 -11.02 -18.11
C THR A 390 9.84 -11.92 -17.68
N ARG A 391 11.00 -11.78 -18.34
CA ARG A 391 12.22 -12.50 -18.00
C ARG A 391 12.71 -12.19 -16.59
N HIS A 392 12.82 -10.91 -16.22
CA HIS A 392 13.34 -10.55 -14.91
C HIS A 392 12.41 -11.06 -13.80
N VAL A 393 11.09 -10.91 -13.98
CA VAL A 393 10.08 -11.44 -13.04
C VAL A 393 10.22 -12.96 -12.87
N ALA A 394 10.44 -13.71 -13.96
CA ALA A 394 10.69 -15.15 -13.91
C ALA A 394 11.97 -15.50 -13.13
N GLU A 395 13.06 -14.79 -13.38
CA GLU A 395 14.33 -14.97 -12.66
C GLU A 395 14.20 -14.62 -11.17
N THR A 396 13.43 -13.57 -10.82
CA THR A 396 13.14 -13.21 -9.42
C THR A 396 12.35 -14.32 -8.71
N MET A 397 11.34 -14.91 -9.38
CA MET A 397 10.55 -16.02 -8.83
C MET A 397 11.40 -17.27 -8.63
N ASP A 398 12.26 -17.61 -9.59
CA ASP A 398 13.19 -18.74 -9.46
C ASP A 398 14.15 -18.52 -8.28
N ARG A 399 14.74 -17.32 -8.14
CA ARG A 399 15.57 -16.96 -6.99
C ARG A 399 14.82 -17.08 -5.66
N LEU A 400 13.55 -16.69 -5.60
CA LEU A 400 12.71 -16.81 -4.39
C LEU A 400 12.54 -18.28 -3.98
N VAL A 401 12.17 -19.13 -4.92
CA VAL A 401 11.95 -20.57 -4.68
C VAL A 401 13.27 -21.25 -4.32
N ALA A 402 14.35 -20.99 -5.06
CA ALA A 402 15.68 -21.54 -4.78
C ALA A 402 16.20 -21.16 -3.38
N LYS A 403 15.91 -19.95 -2.88
CA LYS A 403 16.20 -19.56 -1.49
C LYS A 403 15.49 -20.47 -0.48
N ALA A 404 14.21 -20.79 -0.71
CA ALA A 404 13.46 -21.67 0.18
C ALA A 404 13.93 -23.13 0.10
N GLU A 405 14.23 -23.64 -1.09
CA GLU A 405 14.83 -24.98 -1.27
C GLU A 405 16.15 -25.10 -0.49
N LYS A 406 17.05 -24.12 -0.67
CA LYS A 406 18.34 -24.10 0.01
C LYS A 406 18.22 -24.00 1.53
N ARG A 407 17.30 -23.15 2.04
CA ARG A 407 17.18 -22.87 3.48
C ARG A 407 16.44 -23.99 4.24
N TYR A 408 15.48 -24.64 3.59
CA TYR A 408 14.57 -25.58 4.26
C TYR A 408 14.61 -27.01 3.73
N GLY A 409 15.43 -27.30 2.71
CA GLY A 409 15.49 -28.63 2.09
C GLY A 409 14.19 -29.02 1.40
N LEU A 410 13.39 -28.04 0.95
CA LEU A 410 12.16 -28.27 0.21
C LEU A 410 12.49 -28.62 -1.24
N ARG A 411 11.64 -29.42 -1.88
CA ARG A 411 11.69 -29.64 -3.32
C ARG A 411 10.62 -28.78 -3.99
N ARG A 412 10.99 -28.08 -5.06
CA ARG A 412 10.06 -27.27 -5.84
C ARG A 412 8.81 -28.00 -6.33
N SER A 413 8.91 -29.30 -6.63
CA SER A 413 7.77 -30.13 -7.03
C SER A 413 6.76 -30.36 -5.89
N ASP A 414 7.23 -30.47 -4.64
CA ASP A 414 6.38 -30.58 -3.45
C ASP A 414 5.72 -29.24 -3.13
N ILE A 415 6.45 -28.13 -3.33
CA ILE A 415 5.89 -26.78 -3.22
C ILE A 415 4.76 -26.65 -4.23
N ALA A 416 5.02 -26.89 -5.52
CA ALA A 416 4.05 -26.75 -6.59
C ALA A 416 2.76 -27.52 -6.35
N ALA A 417 2.87 -28.77 -5.87
CA ALA A 417 1.73 -29.65 -5.60
C ALA A 417 0.73 -29.12 -4.55
N LYS A 418 1.16 -28.20 -3.68
CA LYS A 418 0.35 -27.64 -2.59
C LYS A 418 0.41 -26.12 -2.53
N MET A 419 0.74 -25.47 -3.65
CA MET A 419 0.90 -24.02 -3.68
C MET A 419 -0.34 -23.33 -4.25
N LEU A 420 -0.82 -22.32 -3.53
CA LEU A 420 -1.58 -21.24 -4.15
C LEU A 420 -0.61 -20.15 -4.62
N PHE A 421 -0.82 -19.64 -5.82
CA PHE A 421 -0.18 -18.44 -6.32
C PHE A 421 -1.18 -17.29 -6.24
N MET A 422 -0.93 -16.34 -5.34
CA MET A 422 -1.73 -15.13 -5.22
C MET A 422 -1.25 -14.11 -6.26
N SER A 423 -2.06 -13.97 -7.30
CA SER A 423 -1.75 -13.17 -8.48
C SER A 423 -1.84 -11.67 -8.22
N HIS A 424 -0.94 -10.93 -8.86
CA HIS A 424 -0.99 -9.49 -8.98
C HIS A 424 -1.98 -9.01 -10.05
N GLU A 425 -2.19 -9.78 -11.12
CA GLU A 425 -2.97 -9.43 -12.32
C GLU A 425 -4.15 -8.47 -12.07
N THR A 426 -4.16 -7.40 -12.84
CA THR A 426 -5.05 -6.23 -12.69
C THR A 426 -6.03 -6.06 -13.86
N TYR A 427 -6.21 -7.10 -14.70
CA TYR A 427 -7.01 -7.08 -15.94
C TYR A 427 -6.46 -6.10 -16.98
N THR A 428 -5.14 -5.93 -16.96
CA THR A 428 -4.41 -5.07 -17.90
C THR A 428 -4.21 -5.80 -19.24
N PRO A 429 -3.88 -5.08 -20.32
CA PRO A 429 -3.85 -5.64 -21.67
C PRO A 429 -3.00 -6.92 -21.79
N ALA A 430 -3.36 -7.76 -22.76
CA ALA A 430 -2.90 -9.13 -22.81
C ALA A 430 -1.38 -9.30 -23.00
N GLN A 431 -0.74 -8.37 -23.68
CA GLN A 431 0.68 -8.39 -23.96
C GLN A 431 1.42 -7.36 -23.10
N GLY A 432 2.54 -7.77 -22.50
CA GLY A 432 3.39 -6.91 -21.65
C GLY A 432 2.77 -6.52 -20.29
N GLY A 433 1.59 -7.06 -19.97
CA GLY A 433 0.91 -6.89 -18.68
C GLY A 433 1.29 -7.95 -17.64
N SER A 434 0.70 -7.85 -16.45
CA SER A 434 1.04 -8.66 -15.28
C SER A 434 0.79 -10.15 -15.49
N SER A 435 -0.35 -10.54 -16.06
CA SER A 435 -0.71 -11.93 -16.34
C SER A 435 0.32 -12.66 -17.22
N ALA A 436 0.84 -12.00 -18.26
CA ALA A 436 1.87 -12.59 -19.11
C ALA A 436 3.18 -12.83 -18.33
N ALA A 437 3.60 -11.86 -17.51
CA ALA A 437 4.78 -11.99 -16.67
C ALA A 437 4.62 -13.09 -15.59
N GLU A 438 3.44 -13.21 -14.99
CA GLU A 438 3.12 -14.25 -14.01
C GLU A 438 3.15 -15.65 -14.63
N VAL A 439 2.52 -15.82 -15.80
CA VAL A 439 2.49 -17.12 -16.49
C VAL A 439 3.90 -17.54 -16.90
N GLU A 440 4.69 -16.63 -17.47
CA GLU A 440 6.08 -16.92 -17.83
C GLU A 440 6.90 -17.29 -16.61
N ALA A 441 6.76 -16.54 -15.51
CA ALA A 441 7.45 -16.84 -14.26
C ALA A 441 7.08 -18.23 -13.70
N LEU A 442 5.79 -18.55 -13.66
CA LEU A 442 5.32 -19.85 -13.21
C LEU A 442 5.81 -21.00 -14.10
N LYS A 443 5.85 -20.81 -15.43
CA LYS A 443 6.36 -21.81 -16.38
C LYS A 443 7.86 -22.00 -16.27
N SER A 444 8.61 -20.91 -16.22
CA SER A 444 10.07 -20.94 -16.07
C SER A 444 10.48 -21.55 -14.73
N THR A 445 9.80 -21.20 -13.65
CA THR A 445 10.12 -21.70 -12.31
C THR A 445 9.64 -23.13 -12.11
N PHE A 446 8.43 -23.52 -12.51
CA PHE A 446 7.90 -24.85 -12.16
C PHE A 446 7.90 -25.86 -13.32
N GLY A 447 8.12 -25.43 -14.56
CA GLY A 447 8.21 -26.32 -15.73
C GLY A 447 6.97 -27.21 -15.88
N ALA A 448 7.19 -28.53 -15.92
CA ALA A 448 6.10 -29.50 -16.04
C ALA A 448 5.15 -29.51 -14.82
N ASP A 449 5.57 -28.97 -13.67
CA ASP A 449 4.74 -28.88 -12.47
C ASP A 449 3.85 -27.63 -12.42
N THR A 450 3.97 -26.70 -13.38
CA THR A 450 3.14 -25.47 -13.42
C THR A 450 1.63 -25.73 -13.29
N PRO A 451 1.04 -26.75 -13.95
CA PRO A 451 -0.40 -27.04 -13.78
C PRO A 451 -0.81 -27.49 -12.37
N LYS A 452 0.13 -27.84 -11.49
CA LYS A 452 -0.16 -28.19 -10.09
C LYS A 452 -0.36 -26.96 -9.20
N VAL A 453 0.17 -25.81 -9.63
CA VAL A 453 0.03 -24.53 -8.91
C VAL A 453 -1.37 -23.96 -9.15
N VAL A 454 -2.08 -23.65 -8.06
CA VAL A 454 -3.41 -23.03 -8.14
C VAL A 454 -3.29 -21.52 -8.12
N VAL A 455 -3.56 -20.86 -9.23
CA VAL A 455 -3.57 -19.40 -9.37
C VAL A 455 -4.90 -18.83 -8.86
N THR A 456 -4.83 -17.88 -7.94
CA THR A 456 -6.00 -17.18 -7.37
C THR A 456 -5.80 -15.66 -7.43
N ASN A 457 -6.90 -14.91 -7.45
CA ASN A 457 -6.89 -13.44 -7.50
C ASN A 457 -8.14 -12.91 -6.78
N THR A 458 -8.00 -11.84 -6.01
CA THR A 458 -9.11 -11.22 -5.24
C THR A 458 -9.55 -9.89 -5.80
N LYS A 459 -8.73 -9.25 -6.65
CA LYS A 459 -9.01 -7.92 -7.18
C LYS A 459 -10.35 -7.92 -7.90
N GLY A 460 -10.74 -9.03 -8.53
CA GLY A 460 -12.00 -9.14 -9.29
C GLY A 460 -13.25 -8.88 -8.43
N PHE A 461 -13.10 -8.92 -7.11
CA PHE A 461 -14.14 -8.65 -6.14
C PHE A 461 -13.96 -7.32 -5.41
N THR A 462 -12.73 -6.79 -5.32
CA THR A 462 -12.40 -5.59 -4.53
C THR A 462 -12.02 -4.37 -5.37
N GLY A 463 -11.78 -4.54 -6.67
CA GLY A 463 -10.91 -3.64 -7.41
C GLY A 463 -9.45 -3.75 -6.92
N HIS A 464 -8.58 -2.95 -7.50
CA HIS A 464 -7.17 -2.89 -7.15
C HIS A 464 -6.94 -1.92 -5.99
N SER A 465 -6.66 -2.44 -4.79
CA SER A 465 -6.40 -1.68 -3.56
C SER A 465 -4.98 -1.07 -3.49
N MET A 466 -4.33 -0.91 -4.64
CA MET A 466 -3.05 -0.21 -4.77
C MET A 466 -1.96 -0.73 -3.81
N GLY A 467 -1.28 0.16 -3.08
CA GLY A 467 -0.20 -0.17 -2.15
C GLY A 467 -0.68 -0.84 -0.86
N ALA A 468 -1.99 -0.90 -0.58
CA ALA A 468 -2.53 -1.64 0.56
C ALA A 468 -2.40 -3.15 0.40
N SER A 469 -2.43 -3.65 -0.85
CA SER A 469 -2.21 -5.06 -1.20
C SER A 469 -2.93 -6.06 -0.27
N LEU A 470 -4.27 -6.09 -0.32
CA LEU A 470 -5.08 -7.04 0.48
C LEU A 470 -4.66 -8.50 0.24
N GLU A 471 -4.10 -8.78 -0.93
CA GLU A 471 -3.61 -10.09 -1.36
C GLU A 471 -2.66 -10.76 -0.37
N ASP A 472 -1.79 -9.99 0.31
CA ASP A 472 -0.82 -10.54 1.27
C ASP A 472 -1.50 -11.22 2.45
N VAL A 473 -2.52 -10.57 3.04
CA VAL A 473 -3.28 -11.13 4.17
C VAL A 473 -4.25 -12.22 3.71
N ILE A 474 -4.85 -12.06 2.52
CA ILE A 474 -5.79 -13.05 1.98
C ILE A 474 -5.09 -14.34 1.58
N ALA A 475 -3.86 -14.29 1.06
CA ALA A 475 -3.09 -15.50 0.74
C ALA A 475 -2.87 -16.39 1.98
N ILE A 476 -2.56 -15.77 3.13
CA ILE A 476 -2.39 -16.49 4.40
C ILE A 476 -3.74 -17.02 4.89
N ARG A 477 -4.78 -16.17 4.94
CA ARG A 477 -6.12 -16.57 5.38
C ARG A 477 -6.68 -17.71 4.52
N ALA A 478 -6.45 -17.69 3.21
CA ALA A 478 -6.84 -18.74 2.28
C ALA A 478 -6.21 -20.10 2.62
N MET A 479 -4.90 -20.15 2.88
CA MET A 479 -4.23 -21.38 3.32
C MET A 479 -4.80 -21.89 4.66
N ASN A 480 -5.03 -20.98 5.60
CA ASN A 480 -5.53 -21.34 6.93
C ASN A 480 -6.96 -21.88 6.86
N ALA A 481 -7.84 -21.23 6.11
CA ALA A 481 -9.23 -21.65 5.90
C ALA A 481 -9.34 -22.87 4.96
N GLY A 482 -8.31 -23.14 4.15
CA GLY A 482 -8.35 -24.15 3.10
C GLY A 482 -9.38 -23.82 2.02
N LYS A 483 -9.56 -22.53 1.72
CA LYS A 483 -10.58 -22.02 0.79
C LYS A 483 -10.00 -20.94 -0.10
N LEU A 484 -10.30 -21.01 -1.40
CA LEU A 484 -9.94 -19.99 -2.39
C LEU A 484 -11.20 -19.41 -3.02
N PRO A 485 -11.20 -18.12 -3.41
CA PRO A 485 -12.23 -17.59 -4.28
C PRO A 485 -12.08 -18.10 -5.71
N PRO A 486 -13.17 -18.10 -6.51
CA PRO A 486 -13.05 -18.29 -7.95
C PRO A 486 -12.38 -17.07 -8.61
N ILE A 487 -11.82 -17.25 -9.81
CA ILE A 487 -11.47 -16.11 -10.66
C ILE A 487 -12.77 -15.41 -11.12
N ALA A 488 -12.93 -14.14 -10.76
CA ALA A 488 -14.15 -13.38 -11.04
C ALA A 488 -14.46 -13.32 -12.54
N ASN A 489 -15.73 -13.59 -12.90
CA ASN A 489 -16.31 -13.40 -14.23
C ASN A 489 -15.56 -14.06 -15.42
N TYR A 490 -14.71 -15.05 -15.15
CA TYR A 490 -13.94 -15.77 -16.16
C TYR A 490 -14.86 -16.63 -17.05
N LYS A 491 -14.81 -16.40 -18.36
CA LYS A 491 -15.60 -17.11 -19.39
C LYS A 491 -14.80 -17.45 -20.63
N GLU A 492 -13.89 -16.57 -21.07
CA GLU A 492 -13.12 -16.76 -22.29
C GLU A 492 -11.65 -17.01 -21.98
N PRO A 493 -11.16 -18.24 -22.17
CA PRO A 493 -9.75 -18.55 -21.99
C PRO A 493 -8.88 -17.75 -22.96
N ASP A 494 -7.79 -17.21 -22.45
CA ASP A 494 -6.75 -16.61 -23.28
C ASP A 494 -5.71 -17.67 -23.68
N PRO A 495 -5.56 -17.99 -24.97
CA PRO A 495 -4.56 -18.96 -25.44
C PRO A 495 -3.13 -18.60 -25.03
N ASN A 496 -2.81 -17.31 -24.85
CA ASN A 496 -1.48 -16.85 -24.44
C ASN A 496 -1.18 -17.18 -22.97
N LEU A 497 -2.21 -17.45 -22.17
CA LEU A 497 -2.11 -17.80 -20.75
C LEU A 497 -2.33 -19.30 -20.50
N ALA A 498 -2.32 -20.12 -21.55
CA ALA A 498 -2.56 -21.56 -21.43
C ALA A 498 -1.51 -22.28 -20.55
N GLY A 499 -1.93 -23.34 -19.87
CA GLY A 499 -1.06 -24.19 -19.05
C GLY A 499 -0.99 -23.83 -17.56
N ILE A 500 -1.77 -22.85 -17.11
CA ILE A 500 -1.96 -22.54 -15.68
C ILE A 500 -3.29 -23.10 -15.16
N THR A 501 -3.34 -23.40 -13.87
CA THR A 501 -4.57 -23.85 -13.20
C THR A 501 -5.16 -22.70 -12.41
N LEU A 502 -6.28 -22.15 -12.90
CA LEU A 502 -7.03 -21.09 -12.22
C LEU A 502 -7.97 -21.67 -11.15
N SER A 503 -8.09 -20.98 -10.01
CA SER A 503 -9.04 -21.33 -8.96
C SER A 503 -10.48 -21.28 -9.45
N LYS A 504 -11.25 -22.33 -9.14
CA LYS A 504 -12.69 -22.42 -9.41
C LYS A 504 -13.55 -22.07 -8.19
N GLY A 505 -12.93 -21.64 -7.11
CA GLY A 505 -13.58 -21.40 -5.84
C GLY A 505 -13.79 -22.67 -5.03
N GLY A 506 -13.89 -22.53 -3.71
CA GLY A 506 -14.18 -23.64 -2.80
C GLY A 506 -12.93 -24.17 -2.08
N ALA A 507 -12.95 -25.46 -1.74
CA ALA A 507 -11.95 -26.05 -0.86
C ALA A 507 -10.64 -26.41 -1.59
N TYR A 508 -9.51 -25.97 -1.03
CA TYR A 508 -8.17 -26.28 -1.49
C TYR A 508 -7.25 -26.48 -0.28
N ASP A 509 -6.53 -27.61 -0.20
CA ASP A 509 -5.55 -27.84 0.87
C ASP A 509 -4.16 -27.37 0.47
N CYS A 510 -4.03 -26.06 0.29
CA CYS A 510 -2.74 -25.43 0.03
C CYS A 510 -1.93 -25.30 1.32
N GLU A 511 -0.66 -25.69 1.24
CA GLU A 511 0.33 -25.58 2.32
C GLU A 511 1.26 -24.39 2.09
N PHE A 512 1.45 -23.99 0.83
CA PHE A 512 2.31 -22.88 0.43
C PHE A 512 1.51 -21.78 -0.25
N ALA A 513 1.92 -20.53 -0.03
CA ALA A 513 1.43 -19.37 -0.76
C ALA A 513 2.61 -18.58 -1.31
N LEU A 514 2.61 -18.35 -2.61
CA LEU A 514 3.51 -17.41 -3.26
C LEU A 514 2.69 -16.19 -3.69
N ARG A 515 3.00 -15.03 -3.13
CA ARG A 515 2.40 -13.76 -3.55
C ARG A 515 3.37 -13.03 -4.45
N LEU A 516 2.90 -12.59 -5.61
CA LEU A 516 3.61 -11.65 -6.48
C LEU A 516 2.91 -10.30 -6.43
N GLY A 517 3.68 -9.22 -6.47
CA GLY A 517 3.13 -7.92 -6.80
C GLY A 517 4.15 -7.05 -7.49
N ALA A 518 3.60 -6.26 -8.38
CA ALA A 518 4.35 -5.46 -9.30
C ALA A 518 3.80 -4.03 -9.25
N GLY A 519 4.65 -3.08 -8.92
CA GLY A 519 4.34 -1.67 -8.92
C GLY A 519 4.79 -1.01 -10.21
N PHE A 520 4.19 0.14 -10.53
CA PHE A 520 4.77 1.07 -11.48
C PHE A 520 6.22 1.41 -11.14
N GLY A 521 7.01 1.72 -12.17
CA GLY A 521 8.45 1.89 -12.06
C GLY A 521 9.21 0.58 -11.96
N SER A 522 8.66 -0.53 -12.49
CA SER A 522 9.30 -1.86 -12.50
C SER A 522 9.65 -2.43 -11.12
N GLN A 523 8.88 -2.06 -10.09
CA GLN A 523 9.08 -2.52 -8.71
C GLN A 523 8.46 -3.91 -8.53
N ILE A 524 9.26 -4.92 -8.21
CA ILE A 524 8.79 -6.31 -8.03
C ILE A 524 9.01 -6.71 -6.58
N ALA A 525 8.00 -7.29 -5.93
CA ALA A 525 8.13 -7.90 -4.62
C ALA A 525 7.37 -9.23 -4.56
N MET A 526 8.02 -10.26 -4.03
CA MET A 526 7.47 -11.60 -3.87
C MET A 526 7.77 -12.19 -2.50
N THR A 527 6.81 -12.92 -1.96
CA THR A 527 6.96 -13.68 -0.71
C THR A 527 6.53 -15.12 -0.94
N LEU A 528 7.23 -16.07 -0.31
CA LEU A 528 6.84 -17.47 -0.22
C LEU A 528 6.62 -17.82 1.24
N MET A 529 5.41 -18.22 1.56
CA MET A 529 4.98 -18.55 2.92
C MET A 529 4.52 -20.01 3.01
N ARG A 530 4.70 -20.61 4.17
CA ARG A 530 4.20 -21.94 4.51
C ARG A 530 3.20 -21.84 5.66
N ARG A 531 2.04 -22.47 5.51
CA ARG A 531 1.02 -22.55 6.55
C ARG A 531 1.56 -23.26 7.80
N THR A 532 1.32 -22.67 8.97
CA THR A 532 1.66 -23.29 10.28
C THR A 532 0.42 -23.65 11.10
N TRP A 533 -0.74 -23.13 10.73
CA TRP A 533 -2.02 -23.43 11.37
C TRP A 533 -3.14 -23.56 10.34
N LYS A 534 -4.12 -24.43 10.59
CA LYS A 534 -5.31 -24.62 9.75
C LYS A 534 -6.56 -24.51 10.63
N GLU A 535 -7.60 -23.87 10.10
CA GLU A 535 -8.90 -23.82 10.75
C GLU A 535 -9.48 -25.23 10.92
N GLY A 536 -10.10 -25.49 12.08
CA GLY A 536 -10.52 -26.83 12.48
C GLY A 536 -9.42 -27.72 13.04
N ALA A 537 -8.15 -27.29 13.05
CA ALA A 537 -7.07 -27.97 13.78
C ALA A 537 -7.08 -27.61 15.28
N ALA A 538 -5.99 -27.95 15.99
CA ALA A 538 -5.81 -27.58 17.40
C ALA A 538 -5.90 -26.06 17.62
N LEU A 539 -6.26 -25.67 18.84
CA LEU A 539 -6.36 -24.27 19.25
C LEU A 539 -5.05 -23.53 18.98
N ARG A 540 -5.15 -22.33 18.41
CA ARG A 540 -3.99 -21.45 18.16
C ARG A 540 -3.27 -21.04 19.45
N VAL A 541 -3.95 -21.05 20.59
CA VAL A 541 -3.45 -20.50 21.86
C VAL A 541 -3.35 -21.61 22.90
N ASP A 542 -2.14 -21.82 23.43
CA ASP A 542 -1.88 -22.56 24.66
C ASP A 542 -2.27 -21.64 25.83
N ALA A 543 -3.49 -21.83 26.37
CA ALA A 543 -4.08 -20.92 27.35
C ALA A 543 -3.25 -20.78 28.64
N PRO A 544 -2.73 -21.86 29.27
CA PRO A 544 -1.82 -21.73 30.41
C PRO A 544 -0.57 -20.91 30.10
N ARG A 545 0.08 -21.16 28.95
CA ARG A 545 1.29 -20.42 28.59
C ARG A 545 1.00 -18.96 28.27
N HIS A 546 -0.08 -18.70 27.54
CA HIS A 546 -0.51 -17.34 27.20
C HIS A 546 -0.86 -16.55 28.47
N GLN A 547 -1.57 -17.17 29.42
CA GLN A 547 -1.89 -16.53 30.70
C GLN A 547 -0.64 -16.22 31.52
N ALA A 548 0.33 -17.14 31.57
CA ALA A 548 1.61 -16.90 32.23
C ALA A 548 2.40 -15.75 31.56
N TRP A 549 2.41 -15.71 30.22
CA TRP A 549 3.01 -14.61 29.47
C TRP A 549 2.33 -13.28 29.75
N LEU A 550 0.98 -13.23 29.76
CA LEU A 550 0.23 -12.04 30.11
C LEU A 550 0.58 -11.54 31.51
N ALA A 551 0.71 -12.45 32.49
CA ALA A 551 1.06 -12.09 33.86
C ALA A 551 2.47 -11.47 33.92
N ALA A 552 3.42 -12.05 33.18
CA ALA A 552 4.79 -11.54 33.10
C ALA A 552 4.87 -10.14 32.45
N VAL A 553 4.23 -9.94 31.30
CA VAL A 553 4.33 -8.67 30.57
C VAL A 553 3.47 -7.54 31.16
N SER A 554 2.51 -7.87 32.03
CA SER A 554 1.63 -6.88 32.66
C SER A 554 1.97 -6.57 34.12
N GLY A 555 2.71 -7.45 34.81
CA GLY A 555 3.00 -7.30 36.24
C GLY A 555 1.79 -7.57 37.15
N HIS A 556 0.71 -8.16 36.61
CA HIS A 556 -0.47 -8.59 37.35
C HIS A 556 -0.51 -10.10 37.48
N ALA A 557 -0.92 -10.61 38.65
CA ALA A 557 -0.99 -12.06 38.88
C ALA A 557 -2.07 -12.75 38.04
N ASN A 558 -3.24 -12.12 37.90
CA ASN A 558 -4.40 -12.65 37.19
C ASN A 558 -4.89 -11.62 36.16
N PRO A 559 -4.15 -11.39 35.06
CA PRO A 559 -4.57 -10.45 34.03
C PRO A 559 -5.80 -10.98 33.29
N GLU A 560 -6.77 -10.11 33.03
CA GLU A 560 -7.95 -10.43 32.24
C GLU A 560 -7.95 -9.65 30.93
N LEU A 561 -8.23 -10.32 29.82
CA LEU A 561 -8.38 -9.68 28.51
C LEU A 561 -9.79 -9.11 28.34
N GLU A 562 -9.88 -8.02 27.58
CA GLU A 562 -11.13 -7.51 27.03
C GLU A 562 -10.88 -6.96 25.61
N VAL A 563 -11.94 -6.91 24.80
CA VAL A 563 -11.93 -6.21 23.51
C VAL A 563 -12.81 -4.99 23.65
N VAL A 564 -12.24 -3.81 23.46
CA VAL A 564 -12.95 -2.53 23.54
C VAL A 564 -12.59 -1.71 22.32
N HIS A 565 -13.60 -1.27 21.57
CA HIS A 565 -13.42 -0.59 20.27
C HIS A 565 -12.43 -1.35 19.37
N ASN A 566 -12.76 -2.60 19.04
CA ASN A 566 -11.95 -3.50 18.20
C ASN A 566 -10.51 -3.76 18.65
N THR A 567 -10.09 -3.21 19.80
CA THR A 567 -8.73 -3.29 20.30
C THR A 567 -8.66 -4.29 21.45
N LEU A 568 -7.78 -5.27 21.32
CA LEU A 568 -7.47 -6.18 22.42
C LEU A 568 -6.66 -5.45 23.48
N ARG A 569 -7.12 -5.46 24.73
CA ARG A 569 -6.39 -4.87 25.86
C ARG A 569 -6.56 -5.71 27.13
N LEU A 570 -5.71 -5.47 28.11
CA LEU A 570 -5.95 -5.95 29.47
C LEU A 570 -6.95 -5.05 30.19
N LYS A 571 -7.83 -5.63 31.01
CA LYS A 571 -8.65 -4.85 31.94
C LYS A 571 -7.74 -4.04 32.87
N ASP A 572 -8.12 -2.79 33.11
CA ASP A 572 -7.39 -1.88 33.98
C ASP A 572 -7.53 -2.35 35.44
N ALA A 573 -6.48 -3.01 35.97
CA ALA A 573 -6.41 -3.52 37.34
C ALA A 573 -5.59 -2.61 38.28
N GLY A 574 -5.37 -1.35 37.90
CA GLY A 574 -4.49 -0.43 38.62
C GLY A 574 -3.01 -0.61 38.26
N ALA A 575 -2.14 0.09 39.00
CA ALA A 575 -0.70 0.04 38.74
C ALA A 575 -0.13 -1.38 38.93
N PRO A 576 0.88 -1.78 38.14
CA PRO A 576 1.48 -3.11 38.24
C PRO A 576 1.98 -3.38 39.66
N THR A 577 1.69 -4.59 40.16
CA THR A 577 2.07 -5.03 41.52
C THR A 577 3.49 -5.58 41.60
N ARG A 578 4.12 -5.79 40.44
CA ARG A 578 5.47 -6.33 40.26
C ARG A 578 6.17 -5.54 39.16
N ALA A 579 7.49 -5.47 39.23
CA ALA A 579 8.29 -4.95 38.12
C ALA A 579 7.98 -5.76 36.86
N THR A 580 7.73 -5.07 35.76
CA THR A 580 7.52 -5.71 34.46
C THR A 580 8.85 -5.88 33.74
N GLU A 581 8.94 -6.88 32.86
CA GLU A 581 10.08 -6.97 31.95
C GLU A 581 10.18 -5.67 31.14
N GLY A 582 11.32 -4.97 31.20
CA GLY A 582 11.56 -3.71 30.48
C GLY A 582 11.35 -2.41 31.27
N ASP A 583 11.07 -2.46 32.58
CA ASP A 583 11.00 -1.29 33.47
C ASP A 583 12.38 -0.71 33.86
N GLU A 584 13.37 -0.69 32.96
CA GLU A 584 14.55 0.15 33.20
C GLU A 584 14.12 1.62 33.13
N GLU A 585 14.18 2.30 34.28
CA GLU A 585 14.04 3.76 34.35
C GLU A 585 14.95 4.38 33.29
N ALA A 586 14.38 5.29 32.49
CA ALA A 586 15.16 6.14 31.59
C ALA A 586 16.25 6.80 32.43
N GLY A 587 17.48 6.29 32.34
CA GLY A 587 18.62 6.76 33.08
C GLY A 587 18.71 8.28 32.94
N THR A 588 18.94 8.94 34.06
CA THR A 588 19.36 10.34 34.11
C THR A 588 20.35 10.61 32.98
N PRO A 589 20.22 11.73 32.23
CA PRO A 589 21.14 12.02 31.14
C PRO A 589 22.56 12.02 31.72
N HIS A 590 23.38 11.06 31.30
CA HIS A 590 24.80 11.15 31.57
C HIS A 590 25.27 12.44 30.90
N PRO A 591 25.85 13.40 31.65
CA PRO A 591 26.35 14.61 31.04
C PRO A 591 27.40 14.20 30.01
N ILE A 592 27.14 14.52 28.75
CA ILE A 592 28.11 14.38 27.66
C ILE A 592 29.33 15.21 28.09
N PRO A 593 30.51 14.60 28.30
CA PRO A 593 31.70 15.39 28.55
C PRO A 593 31.95 16.22 27.30
N LEU A 594 31.90 17.55 27.43
CA LEU A 594 32.36 18.45 26.38
C LEU A 594 33.81 18.07 26.05
N PRO A 595 34.14 17.83 24.76
CA PRO A 595 35.52 17.59 24.38
C PRO A 595 36.34 18.84 24.75
N GLN A 596 37.39 18.63 25.54
CA GLN A 596 38.39 19.67 25.77
C GLN A 596 38.99 20.06 24.41
N ALA A 597 39.06 21.36 24.17
CA ALA A 597 39.65 21.93 22.96
C ALA A 597 41.13 21.52 22.87
N GLY A 598 41.43 20.54 22.02
CA GLY A 598 42.77 20.23 21.58
C GLY A 598 43.21 21.23 20.52
N GLU A 599 44.44 21.73 20.67
CA GLU A 599 45.09 22.73 19.81
C GLU A 599 45.16 22.30 18.34
N GLY A 600 45.18 23.31 17.47
CA GLY A 600 44.80 23.20 16.06
C GLY A 600 45.77 22.41 15.17
N ALA A 601 45.17 21.65 14.27
CA ALA A 601 45.81 21.15 13.05
C ALA A 601 45.07 21.71 11.83
N LYS A 602 45.80 22.45 10.98
CA LYS A 602 45.29 23.04 9.73
C LYS A 602 44.88 21.97 8.73
N ALA A 603 43.68 22.09 8.17
CA ALA A 603 43.23 21.30 7.03
C ALA A 603 44.00 21.67 5.74
N PRO A 604 44.35 20.70 4.87
CA PRO A 604 45.01 20.99 3.60
C PRO A 604 44.02 21.52 2.55
N SER A 605 44.44 22.52 1.77
CA SER A 605 43.69 23.09 0.66
C SER A 605 43.82 22.22 -0.59
N LEU A 606 42.69 21.90 -1.23
CA LEU A 606 42.64 21.24 -2.53
C LEU A 606 42.92 22.26 -3.66
N PRO A 607 43.72 21.91 -4.68
CA PRO A 607 43.98 22.81 -5.80
C PRO A 607 42.85 22.77 -6.84
N LEU A 608 42.51 23.94 -7.38
CA LEU A 608 41.57 24.13 -8.48
C LEU A 608 42.16 23.59 -9.81
N PRO A 609 41.35 23.00 -10.71
CA PRO A 609 41.84 22.49 -11.99
C PRO A 609 42.19 23.64 -12.94
N ARG A 610 43.33 23.50 -13.63
CA ARG A 610 43.77 24.36 -14.73
C ARG A 610 42.95 24.10 -15.99
N SER A 611 42.55 25.17 -16.67
CA SER A 611 41.96 25.16 -18.01
C SER A 611 42.98 24.70 -19.05
N GLY A 612 42.69 23.59 -19.72
CA GLY A 612 43.43 23.11 -20.89
C GLY A 612 42.78 23.61 -22.18
N GLU A 613 43.61 24.17 -23.06
CA GLU A 613 43.26 24.63 -24.41
C GLU A 613 43.08 23.47 -25.40
N GLY A 614 42.18 23.68 -26.37
CA GLY A 614 42.45 23.40 -27.80
C GLY A 614 42.43 21.95 -28.28
N GLY A 615 41.25 21.42 -28.59
CA GLY A 615 41.06 20.28 -29.48
C GLY A 615 40.05 20.64 -30.58
N VAL A 616 40.48 20.58 -31.84
CA VAL A 616 39.73 20.96 -33.05
C VAL A 616 38.38 20.24 -33.11
N ARG A 617 37.28 20.99 -32.97
CA ARG A 617 35.92 20.47 -33.23
C ARG A 617 35.66 20.54 -34.74
N ALA A 618 35.52 19.38 -35.37
CA ALA A 618 34.84 19.32 -36.65
C ALA A 618 33.41 19.86 -36.46
N HIS A 619 33.04 20.86 -37.25
CA HIS A 619 31.67 21.36 -37.28
C HIS A 619 30.78 20.27 -37.88
N LEU A 620 30.12 19.50 -37.01
CA LEU A 620 29.00 18.66 -37.41
C LEU A 620 27.77 19.56 -37.51
N ASP A 621 27.08 19.48 -38.64
CA ASP A 621 25.80 20.14 -38.83
C ASP A 621 24.78 19.53 -37.85
N GLU A 622 24.39 20.31 -36.86
CA GLU A 622 23.49 19.92 -35.78
C GLU A 622 22.13 19.47 -36.32
N ALA A 623 21.67 20.03 -37.45
CA ALA A 623 20.42 19.62 -38.09
C ALA A 623 20.55 18.23 -38.75
N ALA A 624 21.69 17.94 -39.36
CA ALA A 624 21.96 16.65 -40.00
C ALA A 624 22.09 15.53 -38.95
N VAL A 625 22.84 15.77 -37.87
CA VAL A 625 23.02 14.80 -36.77
C VAL A 625 21.70 14.55 -36.05
N THR A 626 20.95 15.61 -35.76
CA THR A 626 19.61 15.51 -35.16
C THR A 626 18.69 14.64 -35.99
N LYS A 627 18.65 14.85 -37.31
CA LYS A 627 17.82 14.06 -38.23
C LYS A 627 18.22 12.58 -38.25
N GLU A 628 19.51 12.29 -38.20
CA GLU A 628 20.04 10.93 -38.20
C GLU A 628 19.75 10.20 -36.89
N ILE A 629 19.91 10.88 -35.73
CA ILE A 629 19.55 10.34 -34.41
C ILE A 629 18.05 10.07 -34.31
N VAL A 630 17.20 11.00 -34.74
CA VAL A 630 15.74 10.82 -34.74
C VAL A 630 15.35 9.63 -35.60
N ALA A 631 15.92 9.48 -36.80
CA ALA A 631 15.66 8.33 -37.67
C ALA A 631 16.09 7.00 -37.01
N LEU A 632 17.24 6.98 -36.35
CA LEU A 632 17.78 5.78 -35.70
C LEU A 632 16.96 5.39 -34.46
N VAL A 633 16.52 6.38 -33.67
CA VAL A 633 15.64 6.18 -32.52
C VAL A 633 14.25 5.72 -32.98
N THR A 634 13.66 6.34 -34.00
CA THR A 634 12.38 5.89 -34.59
C THR A 634 12.50 4.44 -35.09
N GLN A 635 13.58 4.08 -35.77
CA GLN A 635 13.80 2.71 -36.26
C GLN A 635 13.92 1.68 -35.12
N LYS A 636 14.55 2.06 -33.99
CA LYS A 636 14.80 1.14 -32.87
C LYS A 636 13.67 1.08 -31.84
N THR A 637 12.89 2.15 -31.72
CA THR A 637 11.86 2.29 -30.68
C THR A 637 10.43 2.22 -31.23
N GLY A 638 10.23 2.46 -32.52
CA GLY A 638 8.92 2.49 -33.17
C GLY A 638 8.12 3.78 -32.94
N TYR A 639 8.67 4.77 -32.23
CA TYR A 639 8.00 6.06 -32.03
C TYR A 639 8.06 6.95 -33.29
N PRO A 640 6.95 7.60 -33.67
CA PRO A 640 6.94 8.60 -34.74
C PRO A 640 7.91 9.74 -34.45
N ALA A 641 8.57 10.26 -35.48
CA ALA A 641 9.60 11.30 -35.34
C ALA A 641 9.05 12.56 -34.64
N GLU A 642 7.76 12.89 -34.83
CA GLU A 642 7.08 14.01 -34.19
C GLU A 642 6.87 13.88 -32.67
N MET A 643 7.10 12.70 -32.06
CA MET A 643 6.98 12.50 -30.60
C MET A 643 8.33 12.48 -29.87
N LEU A 644 9.44 12.65 -30.60
CA LEU A 644 10.79 12.64 -30.03
C LEU A 644 11.24 14.07 -29.72
N GLU A 645 10.98 14.51 -28.48
CA GLU A 645 11.48 15.78 -27.96
C GLU A 645 13.00 15.70 -27.75
N LEU A 646 13.76 16.52 -28.49
CA LEU A 646 15.23 16.48 -28.52
C LEU A 646 15.88 16.71 -27.15
N ASP A 647 15.23 17.51 -26.31
CA ASP A 647 15.71 17.83 -24.96
C ASP A 647 15.67 16.61 -24.02
N GLN A 648 14.74 15.66 -24.27
CA GLN A 648 14.66 14.40 -23.52
C GLN A 648 15.72 13.39 -23.97
N LEU A 649 16.10 13.40 -25.25
CA LEU A 649 17.18 12.58 -25.78
C LEU A 649 18.55 13.04 -25.27
N ALA A 650 18.78 14.35 -25.15
CA ALA A 650 20.02 14.92 -24.61
C ALA A 650 20.27 14.53 -23.14
N ALA A 651 19.21 14.36 -22.35
CA ALA A 651 19.30 13.90 -20.96
C ALA A 651 19.87 12.47 -20.84
N CYS A 652 19.60 11.58 -21.81
CA CYS A 652 20.16 10.23 -21.85
C CYS A 652 21.65 10.18 -22.22
N PHE A 653 22.15 11.16 -22.98
CA PHE A 653 23.56 11.19 -23.41
C PHE A 653 24.47 12.05 -22.53
N SER A 654 23.90 12.94 -21.71
CA SER A 654 24.67 13.76 -20.75
C SER A 654 25.15 12.98 -19.52
N SER A 655 24.62 11.78 -19.27
CA SER A 655 25.13 10.85 -18.25
C SER A 655 26.34 10.04 -18.76
N GLY A 656 27.41 10.71 -19.15
CA GLY A 656 28.80 10.24 -19.13
C GLY A 656 29.18 8.77 -19.39
N VAL A 657 28.49 8.02 -20.25
CA VAL A 657 28.94 6.70 -20.71
C VAL A 657 29.61 6.86 -22.07
N ARG A 658 30.94 6.77 -22.10
CA ARG A 658 31.67 6.58 -23.36
C ARG A 658 31.39 5.17 -23.86
N PRO A 659 30.99 4.97 -25.13
CA PRO A 659 31.00 3.64 -25.71
C PRO A 659 32.46 3.21 -25.91
N SER A 660 32.82 2.06 -25.33
CA SER A 660 33.94 1.27 -25.83
C SER A 660 33.48 0.50 -27.07
N SER A 661 34.26 0.62 -28.15
CA SER A 661 34.14 0.03 -29.51
C SER A 661 33.04 0.59 -30.39
#